data_AF-A0A7R9AB49-F1
#
_entry.id   AF-A0A7R9AB49-F1
#
_cell.length_a   1.000
_cell.length_b   1.000
_cell.length_c   1.000
_cell.angle_alpha   90.00
_cell.angle_beta   90.00
_cell.angle_gamma   90.00
#
_symmetry.space_group_name_H-M   'P 1'
#
loop_
_entity.id
_entity.type
_entity.pdbx_description
1 polymer ?
#
loop_
_entity_poly.entity_id
_entity_poly.type
_entity_poly.pdbx_seq_one_letter_code
_entity_poly.pdbx_strand_id
1 'polypeptide(L)'
;MALPSSFSEKDSKQLLDTGIKNYERNHKKHAVAQILGSTVLVSQDLIQKILEEVKPLLKKKAEKEWEAGTLQGFYKGQLSRDSSGPKGRKGLISIADEDEEDRMAGRKREERRKKPASGKSGGGTQGRETKSKAVKKKYMKGRVADGSDDEDEGNNPSHTAGEKKELEFLSSADLLAFIQELPFLADIPEEVASDLARALYRTVVKMYQDESQAVFLAHMAATTESRRKARSDLQEKLNGLLTSLHMFEKGVKVFTNEDTQTQLARHLLRTLGMQVGTSLVGYLASEHEVTLPEQELTPESLKKLVSKFPSSIQAIVSSLQKALSGNNLEESLPELERVFESDALDFMVKRLDKKKEKQMLNSHKEGLLEQLTQCDDPALTLHLGSLILFQSLTGFAVHASGKFVPQILGHLKPFLTSESVDVLERYQGLVIKQLSEKDEETLKEVKLELLQLVPCVKEISISTKRKSIRKQRSANRATLCYCLAGRDAKMVSIVLRSLSVLLGTFFIFVGLMKLTPRVSKEMYREIRKDFVKYAKVFPMANLTELKVPVKWYRRIVGGAEVACGIAMAAIPHEIYVLSLTEATKLMANVILLLLTTLMAYSHYAIDDKFERIAPSLVFFFMLSCRLIVAWQISKRKRAEVEKEAAKVNGKKD
;
A
#
# COMPACT_ATOMS: atom_id res chain seq x y z
N MET A 1 27.71 33.36 -58.21
CA MET A 1 27.10 34.33 -59.14
C MET A 1 27.95 35.60 -59.05
N ALA A 2 28.49 36.10 -60.16
CA ALA A 2 29.22 37.36 -60.15
C ALA A 2 28.23 38.50 -60.42
N LEU A 3 28.08 39.41 -59.47
CA LEU A 3 27.24 40.59 -59.60
C LEU A 3 28.10 41.78 -60.05
N PRO A 4 27.57 42.70 -60.89
CA PRO A 4 28.27 43.95 -61.21
C PRO A 4 28.62 44.74 -59.94
N SER A 5 29.74 45.45 -59.95
CA SER A 5 30.25 46.22 -58.79
C SER A 5 29.32 47.33 -58.29
N SER A 6 28.27 47.66 -59.05
CA SER A 6 27.20 48.59 -58.67
C SER A 6 26.18 48.01 -57.69
N PHE A 7 26.17 46.69 -57.47
CA PHE A 7 25.25 46.03 -56.53
C PHE A 7 25.84 46.00 -55.12
N SER A 8 25.05 46.41 -54.13
CA SER A 8 25.43 46.30 -52.72
C SER A 8 25.19 44.88 -52.19
N GLU A 9 25.81 44.55 -51.06
CA GLU A 9 25.54 43.28 -50.36
C GLU A 9 24.07 43.06 -50.01
N LYS A 10 23.33 44.15 -49.77
CA LYS A 10 21.88 44.09 -49.50
C LYS A 10 21.10 43.65 -50.74
N ASP A 11 21.53 44.10 -51.92
CA ASP A 11 20.89 43.74 -53.19
C ASP A 11 21.16 42.26 -53.52
N SER A 12 22.38 41.78 -53.25
CA SER A 12 22.76 40.36 -53.34
C SER A 12 21.85 39.48 -52.48
N LYS A 13 21.61 39.89 -51.22
CA LYS A 13 20.74 39.16 -50.29
C LYS A 13 19.28 39.14 -50.76
N GLN A 14 18.76 40.27 -51.26
CA GLN A 14 17.40 40.36 -51.79
C GLN A 14 17.18 39.47 -53.02
N LEU A 15 18.18 39.40 -53.92
CA LEU A 15 18.14 38.51 -55.09
C LEU A 15 18.10 37.03 -54.66
N LEU A 16 18.94 36.65 -53.69
CA LEU A 16 18.95 35.28 -53.15
C LEU A 16 17.63 34.94 -52.46
N ASP A 17 17.10 35.82 -51.61
CA ASP A 17 15.80 35.63 -50.94
C ASP A 17 14.65 35.46 -51.94
N THR A 18 14.66 36.26 -53.00
CA THR A 18 13.64 36.19 -54.06
C THR A 18 13.76 34.88 -54.85
N GLY A 19 14.99 34.46 -55.14
CA GLY A 19 15.28 33.18 -55.79
C GLY A 19 14.80 31.98 -54.96
N ILE A 20 15.09 31.97 -53.65
CA ILE A 20 14.65 30.91 -52.73
C ILE A 20 13.12 30.86 -52.67
N LYS A 21 12.45 32.00 -52.46
CA LYS A 21 10.98 32.06 -52.38
C LYS A 21 10.29 31.58 -53.67
N ASN A 22 10.86 31.91 -54.82
CA ASN A 22 10.33 31.46 -56.11
C ASN A 22 10.54 29.95 -56.31
N TYR A 23 11.71 29.43 -55.93
CA TYR A 23 11.99 27.99 -55.99
C TYR A 23 11.07 27.20 -55.06
N GLU A 24 10.88 27.65 -53.82
CA GLU A 24 9.97 27.06 -52.83
C GLU A 24 8.53 27.01 -53.34
N ARG A 25 8.06 28.11 -53.94
CA ARG A 25 6.72 28.21 -54.53
C ARG A 25 6.53 27.24 -55.70
N ASN A 26 7.53 27.12 -56.58
CA ASN A 26 7.43 26.29 -57.79
C ASN A 26 7.54 24.79 -57.49
N HIS A 27 8.33 24.41 -56.48
CA HIS A 27 8.54 23.01 -56.11
C HIS A 27 7.71 22.53 -54.92
N LYS A 28 6.84 23.38 -54.35
CA LYS A 28 6.05 23.10 -53.14
C LYS A 28 6.90 22.57 -51.98
N LYS A 29 8.13 23.07 -51.86
CA LYS A 29 9.05 22.76 -50.77
C LYS A 29 9.21 24.02 -49.91
N HIS A 30 9.34 23.86 -48.61
CA HIS A 30 9.57 24.95 -47.66
C HIS A 30 10.94 24.79 -47.02
N ALA A 31 11.62 25.91 -46.75
CA ALA A 31 12.95 25.99 -46.12
C ALA A 31 14.02 25.17 -46.86
N VAL A 32 14.16 25.38 -48.18
CA VAL A 32 15.08 24.58 -49.01
C VAL A 32 16.56 24.96 -48.78
N ALA A 33 16.82 26.21 -48.46
CA ALA A 33 18.17 26.73 -48.24
C ALA A 33 18.15 27.93 -47.28
N GLN A 34 19.26 28.14 -46.58
CA GLN A 34 19.48 29.26 -45.67
C GLN A 34 20.58 30.16 -46.23
N ILE A 35 20.38 31.48 -46.15
CA ILE A 35 21.42 32.45 -46.49
C ILE A 35 22.28 32.71 -45.25
N LEU A 36 23.59 32.50 -45.37
CA LEU A 36 24.58 32.91 -44.38
C LEU A 36 25.18 34.26 -44.80
N GLY A 37 25.19 35.23 -43.88
CA GLY A 37 25.60 36.60 -44.17
C GLY A 37 24.72 37.27 -45.23
N SER A 38 25.36 37.66 -46.35
CA SER A 38 24.71 38.38 -47.46
C SER A 38 24.87 37.69 -48.83
N THR A 39 25.78 36.73 -48.96
CA THR A 39 26.24 36.21 -50.26
C THR A 39 26.30 34.69 -50.36
N VAL A 40 26.18 33.96 -49.25
CA VAL A 40 26.39 32.51 -49.22
C VAL A 40 25.07 31.78 -49.05
N LEU A 41 24.78 30.85 -49.96
CA LEU A 41 23.59 30.01 -49.91
C LEU A 41 23.97 28.59 -49.46
N VAL A 42 23.37 28.14 -48.36
CA VAL A 42 23.59 26.80 -47.80
C VAL A 42 22.32 25.98 -47.91
N SER A 43 22.42 24.78 -48.47
CA SER A 43 21.26 23.87 -48.54
C SER A 43 20.83 23.38 -47.16
N GLN A 44 19.53 23.21 -46.94
CA GLN A 44 19.01 22.68 -45.69
C GLN A 44 19.44 21.23 -45.44
N ASP A 45 19.63 20.45 -46.51
CA ASP A 45 20.14 19.08 -46.44
C ASP A 45 21.57 19.04 -45.86
N LEU A 46 22.40 20.03 -46.21
CA LEU A 46 23.75 20.14 -45.66
C LEU A 46 23.73 20.48 -44.17
N ILE A 47 22.87 21.42 -43.75
CA ILE A 47 22.66 21.75 -42.34
C ILE A 47 22.22 20.51 -41.55
N GLN A 48 21.28 19.74 -42.10
CA GLN A 48 20.78 18.54 -41.45
C GLN A 48 21.87 17.46 -41.30
N LYS A 49 22.71 17.25 -42.32
CA LYS A 49 23.86 16.35 -42.23
C LYS A 49 24.85 16.75 -41.15
N ILE A 50 25.17 18.04 -41.04
CA ILE A 50 26.05 18.55 -39.97
C ILE A 50 25.41 18.29 -38.59
N LEU A 51 24.12 18.57 -38.43
CA LEU A 51 23.42 18.29 -37.16
C LEU A 51 23.35 16.79 -36.83
N GLU A 52 23.32 15.91 -37.83
CA GLU A 52 23.38 14.45 -37.62
C GLU A 52 24.73 13.98 -37.06
N GLU A 53 25.84 14.56 -37.53
CA GLU A 53 27.18 14.28 -37.01
C GLU A 53 27.41 14.86 -35.59
N VAL A 54 26.71 15.93 -35.22
CA VAL A 54 26.81 16.53 -33.87
C VAL A 54 26.03 15.74 -32.80
N LYS A 55 24.94 15.05 -33.16
CA LYS A 55 24.11 14.23 -32.24
C LYS A 55 24.88 13.23 -31.37
N PRO A 56 25.80 12.39 -31.88
CA PRO A 56 26.54 11.46 -31.04
C PRO A 56 27.46 12.16 -30.04
N LEU A 57 28.01 13.33 -30.38
CA LEU A 57 28.84 14.12 -29.47
C LEU A 57 28.02 14.74 -28.33
N LEU A 58 26.80 15.23 -28.64
CA LEU A 58 25.84 15.73 -27.65
C LEU A 58 25.57 14.68 -26.56
N LYS A 59 25.26 13.45 -26.99
CA LYS A 59 24.98 12.31 -26.09
C LYS A 59 26.17 11.95 -25.22
N LYS A 60 27.33 11.74 -25.83
CA LYS A 60 28.56 11.35 -25.13
C LYS A 60 28.99 12.40 -24.10
N LYS A 61 28.77 13.69 -24.38
CA LYS A 61 29.06 14.77 -23.44
C LYS A 61 28.04 14.82 -22.30
N ALA A 62 26.74 14.68 -22.61
CA ALA A 62 25.69 14.62 -21.58
C ALA A 62 25.90 13.45 -20.61
N GLU A 63 26.27 12.27 -21.11
CA GLU A 63 26.59 11.11 -20.27
C GLU A 63 27.81 11.36 -19.38
N LYS A 64 28.88 11.95 -19.92
CA LYS A 64 30.08 12.30 -19.14
C LYS A 64 29.81 13.35 -18.05
N GLU A 65 29.04 14.39 -18.36
CA GLU A 65 28.70 15.42 -17.37
C GLU A 65 27.73 14.92 -16.30
N TRP A 66 26.96 13.87 -16.62
CA TRP A 66 26.16 13.14 -15.64
C TRP A 66 27.07 12.34 -14.70
N GLU A 67 28.03 11.56 -15.24
CA GLU A 67 29.02 10.82 -14.45
C GLU A 67 29.89 11.75 -13.57
N ALA A 68 30.23 12.94 -14.08
CA ALA A 68 30.96 13.97 -13.33
C ALA A 68 30.12 14.69 -12.26
N GLY A 69 28.81 14.43 -12.18
CA GLY A 69 27.89 15.03 -11.20
C GLY A 69 27.48 16.48 -11.50
N THR A 70 28.02 17.11 -12.54
CA THR A 70 27.72 18.49 -12.94
C THR A 70 26.26 18.67 -13.33
N LEU A 71 25.71 17.74 -14.15
CA LEU A 71 24.31 17.75 -14.56
C LEU A 71 23.35 17.48 -13.39
N GLN A 72 23.73 16.60 -12.47
CA GLN A 72 22.94 16.30 -11.27
C GLN A 72 22.78 17.54 -10.39
N GLY A 73 23.88 18.28 -10.15
CA GLY A 73 23.86 19.53 -9.39
C GLY A 73 23.04 20.63 -10.06
N PHE A 74 23.15 20.77 -11.38
CA PHE A 74 22.41 21.78 -12.14
C PHE A 74 20.89 21.59 -12.06
N TYR A 75 20.39 20.41 -12.42
CA TYR A 75 18.94 20.14 -12.43
C TYR A 75 18.35 20.03 -11.02
N LYS A 76 19.10 19.49 -10.03
CA LYS A 76 18.68 19.50 -8.61
C LYS A 76 18.60 20.92 -8.05
N GLY A 77 19.49 21.82 -8.48
CA GLY A 77 19.47 23.25 -8.13
C GLY A 77 18.35 24.05 -8.80
N GLN A 78 17.87 23.63 -9.97
CA GLN A 78 16.68 24.23 -10.60
C GLN A 78 15.39 23.80 -9.88
N LEU A 79 15.25 22.53 -9.50
CA LEU A 79 14.09 22.01 -8.75
C LEU A 79 13.90 22.70 -7.39
N SER A 80 14.98 23.03 -6.69
CA SER A 80 14.91 23.71 -5.39
C SER A 80 14.54 25.20 -5.49
N ARG A 81 14.84 25.85 -6.62
CA ARG A 81 14.48 27.27 -6.86
C ARG A 81 12.99 27.45 -7.16
N ASP A 82 12.39 26.54 -7.93
CA ASP A 82 10.95 26.58 -8.26
C ASP A 82 10.04 26.22 -7.07
N SER A 83 10.61 25.69 -5.99
CA SER A 83 9.90 25.34 -4.76
C SER A 83 9.54 26.54 -3.86
N SER A 84 10.01 27.76 -4.18
CA SER A 84 9.93 28.93 -3.29
C SER A 84 8.78 29.92 -3.57
N GLY A 85 7.82 29.58 -4.44
CA GLY A 85 6.69 30.44 -4.81
C GLY A 85 5.30 29.90 -4.39
N PRO A 86 4.37 30.69 -3.79
CA PRO A 86 3.07 30.22 -3.31
C PRO A 86 2.07 29.74 -4.38
N LYS A 87 2.44 29.68 -5.66
CA LYS A 87 1.57 29.29 -6.79
C LYS A 87 2.19 28.26 -7.74
N GLY A 88 3.26 27.57 -7.33
CA GLY A 88 4.04 26.67 -8.18
C GLY A 88 3.67 25.17 -8.15
N ARG A 89 2.50 24.76 -7.63
CA ARG A 89 2.16 23.31 -7.52
C ARG A 89 1.67 22.66 -8.82
N LYS A 90 1.87 23.30 -9.98
CA LYS A 90 1.51 22.78 -11.31
C LYS A 90 2.67 22.98 -12.29
N GLY A 91 3.70 22.18 -12.11
CA GLY A 91 4.80 22.12 -13.05
C GLY A 91 5.76 21.04 -12.58
N LEU A 92 5.79 19.93 -13.31
CA LEU A 92 6.88 18.94 -13.34
C LEU A 92 6.85 17.71 -12.40
N ILE A 93 5.95 17.60 -11.41
CA ILE A 93 5.73 16.34 -10.66
C ILE A 93 4.43 15.61 -11.08
N SER A 94 3.63 16.16 -11.98
CA SER A 94 2.37 15.55 -12.44
C SER A 94 2.49 14.71 -13.73
N ILE A 95 3.70 14.40 -14.20
CA ILE A 95 3.90 13.62 -15.45
C ILE A 95 4.18 12.13 -15.16
N ALA A 96 4.52 11.76 -13.92
CA ALA A 96 4.79 10.36 -13.57
C ALA A 96 3.56 9.58 -13.07
N ASP A 97 2.59 10.25 -12.45
CA ASP A 97 1.46 9.56 -11.80
C ASP A 97 0.17 9.56 -12.64
N GLU A 98 -0.05 10.52 -13.54
CA GLU A 98 -1.30 10.58 -14.34
C GLU A 98 -1.22 9.75 -15.64
N ASP A 99 -0.03 9.52 -16.21
CA ASP A 99 0.13 8.83 -17.49
C ASP A 99 0.13 7.28 -17.42
N GLU A 100 0.24 6.69 -16.22
CA GLU A 100 0.25 5.22 -16.01
C GLU A 100 -1.16 4.63 -15.85
N GLU A 101 -2.11 5.33 -15.22
CA GLU A 101 -3.49 4.81 -15.07
C GLU A 101 -4.20 4.69 -16.42
N ASP A 102 -4.01 5.65 -17.33
CA ASP A 102 -4.60 5.62 -18.67
C ASP A 102 -3.90 4.61 -19.61
N ARG A 103 -2.59 4.37 -19.43
CA ARG A 103 -1.85 3.35 -20.19
C ARG A 103 -2.17 1.92 -19.73
N MET A 104 -2.43 1.70 -18.44
CA MET A 104 -2.83 0.39 -17.92
C MET A 104 -4.29 0.04 -18.27
N ALA A 105 -5.19 1.04 -18.31
CA ALA A 105 -6.56 0.87 -18.79
C ALA A 105 -6.61 0.56 -20.31
N GLY A 106 -5.73 1.17 -21.10
CA GLY A 106 -5.55 0.87 -22.52
C GLY A 106 -5.04 -0.55 -22.78
N ARG A 107 -4.00 -1.01 -22.06
CA ARG A 107 -3.43 -2.36 -22.24
C ARG A 107 -4.37 -3.49 -21.81
N LYS A 108 -5.11 -3.35 -20.70
CA LYS A 108 -6.14 -4.34 -20.30
C LYS A 108 -7.33 -4.39 -21.28
N ARG A 109 -7.62 -3.30 -21.98
CA ARG A 109 -8.70 -3.22 -22.97
C ARG A 109 -8.27 -3.77 -24.34
N GLU A 110 -6.99 -3.68 -24.67
CA GLU A 110 -6.43 -4.17 -25.93
C GLU A 110 -6.04 -5.66 -25.90
N GLU A 111 -5.63 -6.19 -24.75
CA GLU A 111 -5.35 -7.63 -24.58
C GLU A 111 -6.60 -8.51 -24.70
N ARG A 112 -7.79 -7.95 -24.40
CA ARG A 112 -9.09 -8.62 -24.64
C ARG A 112 -9.54 -8.60 -26.10
N ARG A 113 -8.87 -7.85 -26.99
CA ARG A 113 -9.27 -7.68 -28.40
C ARG A 113 -8.42 -8.45 -29.42
N LYS A 114 -7.41 -9.22 -28.99
CA LYS A 114 -6.57 -10.03 -29.89
C LYS A 114 -6.52 -11.53 -29.53
N LYS A 115 -7.69 -12.18 -29.48
CA LYS A 115 -7.80 -13.63 -29.69
C LYS A 115 -8.81 -13.91 -30.81
N PRO A 116 -8.45 -14.65 -31.88
CA PRO A 116 -9.38 -15.02 -32.93
C PRO A 116 -10.31 -16.16 -32.47
N ALA A 117 -11.40 -16.29 -33.21
CA ALA A 117 -12.61 -17.05 -32.94
C ALA A 117 -12.43 -18.57 -32.82
N SER A 118 -13.18 -19.18 -31.88
CA SER A 118 -13.84 -20.48 -32.06
C SER A 118 -14.90 -20.70 -30.97
N GLY A 119 -16.15 -21.00 -31.37
CA GLY A 119 -17.10 -21.74 -30.51
C GLY A 119 -18.29 -21.02 -29.85
N LYS A 120 -19.24 -20.54 -30.68
CA LYS A 120 -20.72 -20.80 -30.67
C LYS A 120 -21.57 -20.81 -29.36
N SER A 121 -22.74 -20.15 -29.48
CA SER A 121 -23.98 -20.18 -28.66
C SER A 121 -23.98 -19.24 -27.45
N GLY A 122 -24.89 -18.29 -27.22
CA GLY A 122 -26.21 -17.83 -27.72
C GLY A 122 -26.68 -16.91 -26.56
N GLY A 123 -27.31 -15.75 -26.68
CA GLY A 123 -28.34 -15.21 -27.56
C GLY A 123 -29.09 -14.15 -26.72
N GLY A 124 -29.46 -13.02 -27.33
CA GLY A 124 -30.47 -12.05 -26.87
C GLY A 124 -30.13 -11.18 -25.64
N THR A 125 -30.53 -9.92 -25.48
CA THR A 125 -31.32 -8.96 -26.26
C THR A 125 -31.20 -7.61 -25.53
N GLN A 126 -30.86 -6.55 -26.27
CA GLN A 126 -31.47 -5.18 -26.25
C GLN A 126 -31.72 -4.46 -24.91
N GLY A 127 -31.10 -3.28 -24.73
CA GLY A 127 -31.43 -2.39 -23.58
C GLY A 127 -30.77 -1.01 -23.44
N ARG A 128 -30.49 -0.30 -24.55
CA ARG A 128 -30.44 1.19 -24.68
C ARG A 128 -29.53 2.03 -23.76
N GLU A 129 -28.36 2.39 -24.27
CA GLU A 129 -27.45 3.43 -23.74
C GLU A 129 -28.03 4.84 -23.89
N THR A 130 -28.06 5.61 -22.79
CA THR A 130 -28.26 7.07 -22.80
C THR A 130 -26.92 7.79 -22.96
N LYS A 131 -26.76 8.48 -24.10
CA LYS A 131 -25.65 9.40 -24.38
C LYS A 131 -25.75 10.64 -23.50
N SER A 132 -24.75 10.93 -22.66
CA SER A 132 -24.54 12.27 -22.10
C SER A 132 -23.53 13.04 -22.96
N LYS A 133 -24.01 14.16 -23.51
CA LYS A 133 -23.25 15.10 -24.35
C LYS A 133 -22.23 15.87 -23.49
N ALA A 134 -20.99 15.94 -23.97
CA ALA A 134 -19.97 16.84 -23.48
C ALA A 134 -20.37 18.31 -23.72
N VAL A 135 -20.38 19.12 -22.67
CA VAL A 135 -20.67 20.56 -22.72
C VAL A 135 -19.38 21.31 -23.05
N LYS A 136 -19.38 22.00 -24.21
CA LYS A 136 -18.34 22.95 -24.64
C LYS A 136 -18.30 24.14 -23.67
N LYS A 137 -17.18 24.36 -22.98
CA LYS A 137 -16.89 25.64 -22.31
C LYS A 137 -16.50 26.67 -23.36
N LYS A 138 -17.29 27.73 -23.48
CA LYS A 138 -17.07 28.91 -24.31
C LYS A 138 -17.05 30.14 -23.37
N TYR A 139 -16.18 31.09 -23.70
CA TYR A 139 -16.03 32.46 -23.13
C TYR A 139 -15.12 32.66 -21.92
N MET A 140 -13.91 33.18 -22.18
CA MET A 140 -13.50 34.46 -21.62
C MET A 140 -12.66 35.20 -22.68
N LYS A 141 -13.25 36.29 -23.17
CA LYS A 141 -12.79 37.15 -24.26
C LYS A 141 -11.88 38.21 -23.64
N GLY A 142 -10.66 38.33 -24.16
CA GLY A 142 -9.75 39.43 -23.83
C GLY A 142 -10.41 40.78 -24.09
N ARG A 143 -10.26 41.69 -23.12
CA ARG A 143 -10.64 43.09 -23.24
C ARG A 143 -9.36 43.90 -23.16
N VAL A 144 -8.93 44.38 -24.33
CA VAL A 144 -8.04 45.52 -24.48
C VAL A 144 -8.83 46.76 -24.04
N ALA A 145 -8.26 47.54 -23.13
CA ALA A 145 -8.69 48.91 -22.86
C ALA A 145 -7.42 49.74 -22.62
N ASP A 146 -7.40 50.84 -23.33
CA ASP A 146 -6.35 51.84 -23.51
C ASP A 146 -6.41 52.92 -22.42
N GLY A 147 -5.25 53.55 -22.17
CA GLY A 147 -5.08 54.92 -21.65
C GLY A 147 -5.34 55.23 -20.16
N SER A 148 -4.27 55.51 -19.41
CA SER A 148 -4.13 56.77 -18.62
C SER A 148 -2.70 56.92 -18.10
N ASP A 149 -2.07 58.04 -18.47
CA ASP A 149 -0.90 58.63 -17.83
C ASP A 149 -1.16 58.91 -16.34
N ASP A 150 -0.12 58.76 -15.52
CA ASP A 150 0.23 59.70 -14.45
C ASP A 150 1.69 59.45 -14.05
N GLU A 151 2.49 60.51 -14.17
CA GLU A 151 3.88 60.59 -13.74
C GLU A 151 3.96 60.63 -12.20
N ASP A 152 4.87 59.87 -11.59
CA ASP A 152 5.55 60.35 -10.37
C ASP A 152 6.94 59.72 -10.25
N GLU A 153 7.92 60.60 -10.05
CA GLU A 153 9.33 60.29 -9.89
C GLU A 153 9.61 59.61 -8.54
N GLY A 154 10.48 58.60 -8.51
CA GLY A 154 10.89 58.01 -7.24
C GLY A 154 11.84 56.82 -7.32
N ASN A 155 13.09 57.08 -7.69
CA ASN A 155 14.30 56.41 -7.18
C ASN A 155 14.36 54.85 -7.22
N ASN A 156 14.83 54.29 -8.35
CA ASN A 156 15.21 52.87 -8.47
C ASN A 156 16.70 52.66 -8.11
N PRO A 157 17.06 51.84 -7.11
CA PRO A 157 18.33 51.13 -7.12
C PRO A 157 18.18 49.85 -7.97
N SER A 158 19.21 49.56 -8.75
CA SER A 158 19.31 48.48 -9.74
C SER A 158 18.83 47.11 -9.25
N HIS A 159 17.73 46.61 -9.81
CA HIS A 159 17.44 45.18 -9.85
C HIS A 159 18.32 44.51 -10.90
N THR A 160 19.39 43.86 -10.45
CA THR A 160 20.08 42.81 -11.20
C THR A 160 19.10 41.65 -11.42
N ALA A 161 18.52 41.60 -12.62
CA ALA A 161 17.82 40.42 -13.10
C ALA A 161 18.81 39.24 -13.09
N GLY A 162 18.52 38.22 -12.28
CA GLY A 162 19.32 37.01 -12.24
C GLY A 162 19.33 36.36 -13.63
N GLU A 163 20.49 36.41 -14.29
CA GLU A 163 20.74 35.64 -15.49
C GLU A 163 20.41 34.17 -15.22
N LYS A 164 19.48 33.62 -16.00
CA LYS A 164 19.35 32.18 -16.14
C LYS A 164 20.68 31.69 -16.71
N LYS A 165 21.55 31.11 -15.89
CA LYS A 165 22.72 30.36 -16.38
C LYS A 165 22.19 29.21 -17.22
N GLU A 166 22.21 29.39 -18.54
CA GLU A 166 21.96 28.33 -19.51
C GLU A 166 23.12 27.33 -19.44
N LEU A 167 22.83 26.03 -19.54
CA LEU A 167 23.85 25.00 -19.71
C LEU A 167 24.54 25.25 -21.05
N GLU A 168 25.82 25.63 -21.01
CA GLU A 168 26.64 25.81 -22.21
C GLU A 168 27.19 24.45 -22.67
N PHE A 169 26.92 24.10 -23.93
CA PHE A 169 27.37 22.84 -24.52
C PHE A 169 28.82 22.88 -24.99
N LEU A 170 29.21 23.88 -25.80
CA LEU A 170 30.54 24.06 -26.39
C LEU A 170 30.75 25.57 -26.56
N SER A 171 31.99 26.06 -26.62
CA SER A 171 32.22 27.43 -27.05
C SER A 171 31.95 27.56 -28.57
N SER A 172 31.69 28.76 -29.06
CA SER A 172 31.56 28.99 -30.52
C SER A 172 32.81 28.58 -31.30
N ALA A 173 33.99 28.59 -30.66
CA ALA A 173 35.26 28.18 -31.23
C ALA A 173 35.36 26.66 -31.40
N ASP A 174 34.85 25.88 -30.45
CA ASP A 174 34.90 24.41 -30.54
C ASP A 174 33.93 23.86 -31.59
N LEU A 175 32.79 24.51 -31.77
CA LEU A 175 31.84 24.18 -32.84
C LEU A 175 32.44 24.49 -34.23
N LEU A 176 33.23 25.56 -34.34
CA LEU A 176 33.94 25.93 -35.56
C LEU A 176 35.01 24.88 -35.89
N ALA A 177 35.83 24.49 -34.91
CA ALA A 177 36.85 23.44 -35.08
C ALA A 177 36.21 22.12 -35.54
N PHE A 178 35.08 21.72 -34.93
CA PHE A 178 34.35 20.53 -35.35
C PHE A 178 33.86 20.61 -36.80
N ILE A 179 33.32 21.76 -37.23
CA ILE A 179 32.86 21.96 -38.61
C ILE A 179 34.02 21.86 -39.61
N GLN A 180 35.21 22.34 -39.24
CA GLN A 180 36.42 22.27 -40.08
C GLN A 180 37.00 20.85 -40.19
N GLU A 181 36.79 19.99 -39.19
CA GLU A 181 37.23 18.59 -39.22
C GLU A 181 36.31 17.67 -40.05
N LEU A 182 35.13 18.16 -40.49
CA LEU A 182 34.19 17.35 -41.25
C LEU A 182 34.73 17.07 -42.68
N PRO A 183 34.87 15.80 -43.09
CA PRO A 183 35.51 15.44 -44.35
C PRO A 183 34.74 15.93 -45.58
N PHE A 184 33.43 16.15 -45.45
CA PHE A 184 32.59 16.69 -46.53
C PHE A 184 32.57 18.24 -46.59
N LEU A 185 33.31 18.92 -45.71
CA LEU A 185 33.46 20.38 -45.66
C LEU A 185 34.93 20.84 -45.83
N ALA A 186 35.84 19.94 -46.21
CA ALA A 186 37.27 20.21 -46.30
C ALA A 186 37.64 21.38 -47.23
N ASP A 187 36.81 21.67 -48.24
CA ASP A 187 37.05 22.69 -49.26
C ASP A 187 36.35 24.04 -48.97
N ILE A 188 35.74 24.22 -47.79
CA ILE A 188 34.95 25.42 -47.48
C ILE A 188 35.84 26.58 -46.98
N PRO A 189 35.63 27.83 -47.46
CA PRO A 189 36.35 29.00 -46.93
C PRO A 189 36.11 29.21 -45.44
N GLU A 190 37.14 29.62 -44.71
CA GLU A 190 37.12 29.82 -43.25
C GLU A 190 36.02 30.80 -42.80
N GLU A 191 35.79 31.86 -43.56
CA GLU A 191 34.71 32.84 -43.31
C GLU A 191 33.33 32.19 -43.33
N VAL A 192 33.10 31.25 -44.26
CA VAL A 192 31.83 30.53 -44.39
C VAL A 192 31.66 29.50 -43.27
N ALA A 193 32.73 28.82 -42.87
CA ALA A 193 32.72 27.90 -41.73
C ALA A 193 32.40 28.64 -40.41
N SER A 194 32.94 29.84 -40.22
CA SER A 194 32.66 30.70 -39.06
C SER A 194 31.20 31.17 -39.01
N ASP A 195 30.65 31.61 -40.14
CA ASP A 195 29.25 32.01 -40.23
C ASP A 195 28.28 30.83 -40.03
N LEU A 196 28.65 29.64 -40.51
CA LEU A 196 27.89 28.42 -40.31
C LEU A 196 27.90 27.99 -38.85
N ALA A 197 29.06 28.02 -38.17
CA ALA A 197 29.16 27.76 -36.74
C ALA A 197 28.27 28.71 -35.92
N ARG A 198 28.30 30.02 -36.24
CA ARG A 198 27.48 31.03 -35.56
C ARG A 198 25.98 30.80 -35.78
N ALA A 199 25.57 30.41 -36.99
CA ALA A 199 24.18 30.12 -37.31
C ALA A 199 23.67 28.85 -36.61
N LEU A 200 24.51 27.82 -36.50
CA LEU A 200 24.15 26.54 -35.88
C LEU A 200 24.26 26.52 -34.36
N TYR A 201 25.05 27.43 -33.77
CA TYR A 201 25.33 27.47 -32.33
C TYR A 201 24.08 27.38 -31.46
N ARG A 202 23.08 28.26 -31.68
CA ARG A 202 21.84 28.25 -30.89
C ARG A 202 21.06 26.93 -31.02
N THR A 203 21.05 26.35 -32.22
CA THR A 203 20.37 25.08 -32.49
C THR A 203 21.07 23.93 -31.76
N VAL A 204 22.40 23.89 -31.82
CA VAL A 204 23.21 22.87 -31.16
C VAL A 204 23.12 22.97 -29.63
N VAL A 205 23.19 24.18 -29.07
CA VAL A 205 23.01 24.40 -27.62
C VAL A 205 21.64 23.92 -27.15
N LYS A 206 20.58 24.22 -27.91
CA LYS A 206 19.24 23.74 -27.59
C LYS A 206 19.14 22.21 -27.65
N MET A 207 19.72 21.58 -28.67
CA MET A 207 19.76 20.12 -28.78
C MET A 207 20.51 19.48 -27.60
N TYR A 208 21.54 20.13 -27.07
CA TYR A 208 22.23 19.65 -25.86
C TYR A 208 21.36 19.76 -24.61
N GLN A 209 20.62 20.86 -24.45
CA GLN A 209 19.70 21.03 -23.33
C GLN A 209 18.60 19.96 -23.36
N ASP A 210 18.05 19.66 -24.54
CA ASP A 210 17.05 18.60 -24.71
C ASP A 210 17.63 17.21 -24.39
N GLU A 211 18.85 16.90 -24.85
CA GLU A 211 19.51 15.61 -24.59
C GLU A 211 19.93 15.47 -23.12
N SER A 212 20.49 16.51 -22.50
CA SER A 212 20.87 16.50 -21.08
C SER A 212 19.66 16.39 -20.17
N GLN A 213 18.53 17.01 -20.51
CA GLN A 213 17.26 16.81 -19.82
C GLN A 213 16.75 15.37 -19.99
N ALA A 214 16.88 14.77 -21.17
CA ALA A 214 16.49 13.39 -21.41
C ALA A 214 17.34 12.39 -20.59
N VAL A 215 18.66 12.57 -20.53
CA VAL A 215 19.57 11.77 -19.70
C VAL A 215 19.23 11.90 -18.22
N PHE A 216 18.98 13.12 -17.73
CA PHE A 216 18.55 13.37 -16.35
C PHE A 216 17.25 12.63 -16.01
N LEU A 217 16.22 12.78 -16.86
CA LEU A 217 14.92 12.13 -16.64
C LEU A 217 15.03 10.61 -16.71
N ALA A 218 15.83 10.06 -17.62
CA ALA A 218 16.06 8.61 -17.73
C ALA A 218 16.72 8.05 -16.47
N HIS A 219 17.75 8.72 -15.93
CA HIS A 219 18.40 8.29 -14.69
C HIS A 219 17.50 8.45 -13.46
N MET A 220 16.69 9.51 -13.39
CA MET A 220 15.70 9.69 -12.33
C MET A 220 14.64 8.58 -12.39
N ALA A 221 14.12 8.25 -13.58
CA ALA A 221 13.16 7.17 -13.77
C ALA A 221 13.74 5.79 -13.40
N ALA A 222 14.99 5.50 -13.77
CA ALA A 222 15.66 4.26 -13.37
C ALA A 222 15.84 4.16 -11.84
N THR A 223 16.12 5.28 -11.18
CA THR A 223 16.26 5.36 -9.72
C THR A 223 14.92 5.16 -9.02
N THR A 224 13.81 5.70 -9.56
CA THR A 224 12.48 5.51 -8.98
C THR A 224 11.96 4.10 -9.20
N GLU A 225 12.22 3.50 -10.37
CA GLU A 225 11.85 2.12 -10.67
C GLU A 225 12.60 1.11 -9.77
N SER A 226 13.92 1.27 -9.63
CA SER A 226 14.73 0.42 -8.72
C SER A 226 14.28 0.55 -7.27
N ARG A 227 13.96 1.76 -6.80
CA ARG A 227 13.41 1.99 -5.46
C ARG A 227 12.04 1.35 -5.28
N ARG A 228 11.15 1.47 -6.25
CA ARG A 228 9.81 0.84 -6.23
C ARG A 228 9.92 -0.69 -6.17
N LYS A 229 10.84 -1.27 -6.93
CA LYS A 229 11.11 -2.71 -6.90
C LYS A 229 11.66 -3.15 -5.55
N ALA A 230 12.68 -2.46 -5.02
CA ALA A 230 13.25 -2.76 -3.70
C ALA A 230 12.19 -2.70 -2.58
N ARG A 231 11.30 -1.70 -2.64
CA ARG A 231 10.15 -1.56 -1.74
C ARG A 231 9.16 -2.73 -1.88
N SER A 232 8.82 -3.12 -3.10
CA SER A 232 7.91 -4.25 -3.37
C SER A 232 8.48 -5.57 -2.85
N ASP A 233 9.75 -5.86 -3.12
CA ASP A 233 10.43 -7.07 -2.70
C ASP A 233 10.53 -7.14 -1.17
N LEU A 234 10.82 -6.00 -0.52
CA LEU A 234 10.81 -5.89 0.93
C LEU A 234 9.42 -6.16 1.52
N GLN A 235 8.37 -5.58 0.94
CA GLN A 235 7.00 -5.81 1.38
C GLN A 235 6.60 -7.29 1.29
N GLU A 236 7.01 -8.00 0.23
CA GLU A 236 6.76 -9.44 0.11
C GLU A 236 7.52 -10.25 1.17
N LYS A 237 8.82 -9.97 1.35
CA LYS A 237 9.64 -10.61 2.38
C LYS A 237 9.05 -10.43 3.77
N LEU A 238 8.67 -9.20 4.11
CA LEU A 238 8.12 -8.87 5.42
C LEU A 238 6.74 -9.48 5.66
N ASN A 239 5.88 -9.52 4.64
CA ASN A 239 4.62 -10.25 4.72
C ASN A 239 4.84 -11.75 4.98
N GLY A 240 5.86 -12.36 4.37
CA GLY A 240 6.25 -13.75 4.63
C GLY A 240 6.69 -13.98 6.08
N LEU A 241 7.50 -13.07 6.63
CA LEU A 241 7.96 -13.13 8.02
C LEU A 241 6.82 -12.92 9.01
N LEU A 242 5.96 -11.92 8.79
CA LEU A 242 4.80 -11.63 9.63
C LEU A 242 3.81 -12.81 9.64
N THR A 243 3.61 -13.42 8.48
CA THR A 243 2.82 -14.64 8.37
C THR A 243 3.40 -15.78 9.21
N SER A 244 4.71 -15.99 9.12
CA SER A 244 5.41 -17.01 9.91
C SER A 244 5.26 -16.74 11.40
N LEU A 245 5.39 -15.47 11.84
CA LEU A 245 5.16 -15.07 13.23
C LEU A 245 3.75 -15.45 13.71
N HIS A 246 2.70 -15.17 12.94
CA HIS A 246 1.33 -15.59 13.30
C HIS A 246 1.14 -17.11 13.29
N MET A 247 1.79 -17.82 12.39
CA MET A 247 1.74 -19.29 12.35
C MET A 247 2.33 -19.87 13.63
N PHE A 248 3.51 -19.39 14.05
CA PHE A 248 4.19 -19.85 15.27
C PHE A 248 3.50 -19.38 16.55
N GLU A 249 2.89 -18.20 16.55
CA GLU A 249 2.06 -17.71 17.67
C GLU A 249 1.00 -18.74 18.06
N LYS A 250 0.33 -19.35 17.06
CA LYS A 250 -0.68 -20.40 17.30
C LYS A 250 -0.08 -21.62 17.97
N GLY A 251 1.15 -22.01 17.64
CA GLY A 251 1.87 -23.11 18.26
C GLY A 251 2.27 -22.82 19.71
N VAL A 252 2.74 -21.61 20.00
CA VAL A 252 3.10 -21.18 21.36
C VAL A 252 1.90 -21.30 22.31
N LYS A 253 0.70 -20.92 21.86
CA LYS A 253 -0.54 -21.00 22.66
C LYS A 253 -1.02 -22.42 22.99
N VAL A 254 -0.43 -23.45 22.40
CA VAL A 254 -0.81 -24.85 22.68
C VAL A 254 -0.22 -25.35 24.01
N PHE A 255 0.90 -24.77 24.44
CA PHE A 255 1.54 -25.13 25.70
C PHE A 255 0.67 -24.71 26.88
N THR A 256 0.59 -25.52 27.94
CA THR A 256 -0.20 -25.20 29.14
C THR A 256 0.56 -24.34 30.15
N ASN A 257 1.89 -24.37 30.12
CA ASN A 257 2.76 -23.65 31.04
C ASN A 257 3.02 -22.22 30.52
N GLU A 258 2.55 -21.21 31.26
CA GLU A 258 2.70 -19.79 30.93
C GLU A 258 4.16 -19.32 30.86
N ASP A 259 5.05 -19.87 31.68
CA ASP A 259 6.47 -19.54 31.62
C ASP A 259 7.10 -20.04 30.32
N THR A 260 6.77 -21.28 29.91
CA THR A 260 7.21 -21.83 28.62
C THR A 260 6.67 -21.01 27.45
N GLN A 261 5.40 -20.59 27.50
CA GLN A 261 4.82 -19.70 26.49
C GLN A 261 5.58 -18.38 26.39
N THR A 262 5.87 -17.75 27.53
CA THR A 262 6.58 -16.46 27.60
C THR A 262 8.01 -16.57 27.05
N GLN A 263 8.71 -17.66 27.37
CA GLN A 263 10.06 -17.90 26.87
C GLN A 263 10.09 -18.18 25.36
N LEU A 264 9.13 -18.95 24.84
CA LEU A 264 8.98 -19.20 23.41
C LEU A 264 8.58 -17.93 22.65
N ALA A 265 7.65 -17.14 23.18
CA ALA A 265 7.28 -15.83 22.65
C ALA A 265 8.49 -14.89 22.53
N ARG A 266 9.29 -14.78 23.60
CA ARG A 266 10.52 -13.99 23.61
C ARG A 266 11.54 -14.51 22.59
N HIS A 267 11.69 -15.83 22.46
CA HIS A 267 12.59 -16.41 21.48
C HIS A 267 12.14 -16.08 20.05
N LEU A 268 10.85 -16.27 19.74
CA LEU A 268 10.25 -15.96 18.43
C LEU A 268 10.44 -14.48 18.03
N LEU A 269 10.25 -13.55 18.95
CA LEU A 269 10.46 -12.12 18.70
C LEU A 269 11.94 -11.80 18.49
N ARG A 270 12.86 -12.45 19.21
CA ARG A 270 14.30 -12.23 19.06
C ARG A 270 14.92 -12.89 17.84
N THR A 271 14.25 -13.86 17.24
CA THR A 271 14.69 -14.48 15.98
C THR A 271 13.95 -13.87 14.79
N LEU A 272 12.72 -14.31 14.52
CA LEU A 272 11.94 -13.87 13.36
C LEU A 272 11.49 -12.41 13.48
N GLY A 273 11.11 -11.97 14.69
CA GLY A 273 10.77 -10.57 14.91
C GLY A 273 11.98 -9.66 14.63
N MET A 274 13.18 -10.05 15.06
CA MET A 274 14.38 -9.27 14.79
C MET A 274 14.72 -9.23 13.30
N GLN A 275 14.52 -10.32 12.55
CA GLN A 275 14.67 -10.30 11.09
C GLN A 275 13.75 -9.29 10.40
N VAL A 276 12.52 -9.13 10.91
CA VAL A 276 11.60 -8.06 10.49
C VAL A 276 12.19 -6.69 10.80
N GLY A 277 12.65 -6.51 12.05
CA GLY A 277 13.29 -5.27 12.50
C GLY A 277 14.49 -4.86 11.65
N THR A 278 15.43 -5.78 11.45
CA THR A 278 16.64 -5.59 10.64
C THR A 278 16.30 -5.22 9.20
N SER A 279 15.31 -5.88 8.59
CA SER A 279 14.92 -5.60 7.20
C SER A 279 14.25 -4.21 7.07
N LEU A 280 13.38 -3.84 8.02
CA LEU A 280 12.72 -2.52 8.04
C LEU A 280 13.70 -1.39 8.30
N VAL A 281 14.55 -1.54 9.31
CA VAL A 281 15.55 -0.54 9.68
C VAL A 281 16.62 -0.40 8.59
N GLY A 282 17.00 -1.51 7.94
CA GLY A 282 17.84 -1.51 6.74
C GLY A 282 17.29 -0.60 5.64
N TYR A 283 16.02 -0.76 5.31
CA TYR A 283 15.35 0.06 4.32
C TYR A 283 15.24 1.54 4.72
N LEU A 284 14.79 1.81 5.95
CA LEU A 284 14.68 3.18 6.45
C LEU A 284 16.05 3.86 6.51
N ALA A 285 17.10 3.14 6.86
CA ALA A 285 18.45 3.67 6.87
C ALA A 285 18.92 4.02 5.45
N SER A 286 18.59 3.19 4.45
CA SER A 286 18.91 3.49 3.04
C SER A 286 18.14 4.69 2.48
N GLU A 287 16.86 4.87 2.83
CA GLU A 287 16.06 6.02 2.35
C GLU A 287 16.48 7.35 3.00
N HIS A 288 17.02 7.30 4.23
CA HIS A 288 17.42 8.48 5.00
C HIS A 288 18.92 8.68 5.10
N GLU A 289 19.70 7.95 4.30
CA GLU A 289 21.18 8.02 4.27
C GLU A 289 21.82 7.84 5.66
N VAL A 290 21.21 7.01 6.51
CA VAL A 290 21.71 6.71 7.86
C VAL A 290 22.69 5.55 7.81
N THR A 291 23.91 5.74 8.31
CA THR A 291 24.89 4.66 8.39
C THR A 291 24.54 3.66 9.50
N LEU A 292 24.36 2.40 9.11
CA LEU A 292 24.14 1.29 10.04
C LEU A 292 25.48 0.75 10.58
N PRO A 293 25.50 0.24 11.83
CA PRO A 293 26.66 -0.49 12.33
C PRO A 293 26.88 -1.79 11.53
N GLU A 294 28.14 -2.18 11.32
CA GLU A 294 28.52 -3.41 10.59
C GLU A 294 28.13 -4.70 11.32
N GLN A 295 27.86 -4.62 12.63
CA GLN A 295 27.41 -5.76 13.44
C GLN A 295 25.90 -6.01 13.30
N GLU A 296 25.49 -7.28 13.47
CA GLU A 296 24.08 -7.67 13.48
C GLU A 296 23.25 -6.80 14.43
N LEU A 297 22.09 -6.33 13.94
CA LEU A 297 21.18 -5.50 14.73
C LEU A 297 20.63 -6.32 15.91
N THR A 298 20.93 -5.86 17.12
CA THR A 298 20.43 -6.39 18.39
C THR A 298 19.36 -5.45 18.95
N PRO A 299 18.51 -5.91 19.89
CA PRO A 299 17.52 -5.04 20.54
C PRO A 299 18.15 -3.79 21.18
N GLU A 300 19.38 -3.91 21.67
CA GLU A 300 20.13 -2.84 22.33
C GLU A 300 20.76 -1.87 21.33
N SER A 301 21.30 -2.37 20.21
CA SER A 301 21.83 -1.50 19.15
C SER A 301 20.72 -0.76 18.41
N LEU A 302 19.55 -1.39 18.22
CA LEU A 302 18.34 -0.74 17.69
C LEU A 302 17.90 0.45 18.55
N LYS A 303 17.95 0.33 19.88
CA LYS A 303 17.61 1.42 20.80
C LYS A 303 18.53 2.63 20.63
N LYS A 304 19.83 2.40 20.41
CA LYS A 304 20.82 3.47 20.15
C LYS A 304 20.66 4.08 18.76
N LEU A 305 20.13 3.33 17.80
CA LEU A 305 19.97 3.76 16.42
C LEU A 305 18.78 4.69 16.22
N VAL A 306 17.76 4.63 17.09
CA VAL A 306 16.58 5.52 17.05
C VAL A 306 16.99 6.99 16.91
N SER A 307 17.95 7.47 17.70
CA SER A 307 18.35 8.89 17.71
C SER A 307 19.06 9.34 16.43
N LYS A 308 19.51 8.41 15.58
CA LYS A 308 20.15 8.75 14.29
C LYS A 308 19.13 9.02 13.18
N PHE A 309 17.86 8.65 13.36
CA PHE A 309 16.82 8.90 12.38
C PHE A 309 16.22 10.30 12.52
N PRO A 310 15.67 10.89 11.44
CA PRO A 310 14.90 12.14 11.50
C PRO A 310 13.68 12.01 12.42
N SER A 311 13.25 13.12 13.05
CA SER A 311 12.16 13.16 14.03
C SER A 311 10.83 12.56 13.53
N SER A 312 10.58 12.58 12.23
CA SER A 312 9.41 11.95 11.60
C SER A 312 9.40 10.41 11.70
N ILE A 313 10.56 9.77 11.84
CA ILE A 313 10.73 8.30 11.79
C ILE A 313 11.12 7.71 13.15
N GLN A 314 11.68 8.53 14.05
CA GLN A 314 12.06 8.10 15.39
C GLN A 314 10.91 7.42 16.13
N ALA A 315 9.67 7.93 16.00
CA ALA A 315 8.49 7.32 16.62
C ALA A 315 8.23 5.90 16.10
N ILE A 316 8.36 5.68 14.79
CA ILE A 316 8.11 4.40 14.12
C ILE A 316 9.17 3.37 14.55
N VAL A 317 10.44 3.75 14.52
CA VAL A 317 11.56 2.89 14.93
C VAL A 317 11.49 2.58 16.43
N SER A 318 11.01 3.52 17.26
CA SER A 318 10.78 3.29 18.69
C SER A 318 9.66 2.29 18.95
N SER A 319 8.53 2.42 18.24
CA SER A 319 7.43 1.44 18.32
C SER A 319 7.88 0.05 17.89
N LEU A 320 8.66 -0.03 16.80
CA LEU A 320 9.26 -1.28 16.34
C LEU A 320 10.18 -1.88 17.42
N GLN A 321 11.08 -1.09 18.00
CA GLN A 321 11.98 -1.53 19.07
C GLN A 321 11.21 -2.06 20.29
N LYS A 322 10.11 -1.40 20.67
CA LYS A 322 9.24 -1.83 21.77
C LYS A 322 8.54 -3.15 21.45
N ALA A 323 7.98 -3.31 20.25
CA ALA A 323 7.31 -4.54 19.83
C ALA A 323 8.27 -5.74 19.84
N LEU A 324 9.49 -5.55 19.34
CA LEU A 324 10.51 -6.62 19.25
C LEU A 324 11.17 -6.97 20.58
N SER A 325 11.20 -6.03 21.54
CA SER A 325 11.74 -6.26 22.88
C SER A 325 10.73 -6.93 23.83
N GLY A 326 9.47 -7.10 23.39
CA GLY A 326 8.40 -7.68 24.18
C GLY A 326 8.59 -9.16 24.49
N ASN A 327 7.70 -9.67 25.34
CA ASN A 327 7.59 -11.08 25.73
C ASN A 327 6.17 -11.63 25.53
N ASN A 328 5.23 -10.81 25.04
CA ASN A 328 3.84 -11.18 24.80
C ASN A 328 3.49 -10.97 23.32
N LEU A 329 3.23 -12.06 22.60
CA LEU A 329 2.87 -12.01 21.18
C LEU A 329 1.50 -11.34 20.94
N GLU A 330 0.60 -11.33 21.93
CA GLU A 330 -0.72 -10.70 21.77
C GLU A 330 -0.64 -9.18 21.71
N GLU A 331 0.40 -8.59 22.29
CA GLU A 331 0.67 -7.16 22.28
C GLU A 331 1.68 -6.79 21.19
N SER A 332 2.75 -7.59 21.04
CA SER A 332 3.83 -7.30 20.09
C SER A 332 3.39 -7.41 18.62
N LEU A 333 2.57 -8.40 18.24
CA LEU A 333 2.19 -8.59 16.84
C LEU A 333 1.26 -7.49 16.30
N PRO A 334 0.21 -7.05 17.03
CA PRO A 334 -0.59 -5.91 16.57
C PRO A 334 0.20 -4.60 16.52
N GLU A 335 1.14 -4.38 17.44
CA GLU A 335 2.01 -3.20 17.37
C GLU A 335 2.93 -3.26 16.16
N LEU A 336 3.45 -4.44 15.82
CA LEU A 336 4.22 -4.65 14.61
C LEU A 336 3.38 -4.35 13.36
N GLU A 337 2.16 -4.88 13.25
CA GLU A 337 1.21 -4.56 12.17
C GLU A 337 0.95 -3.05 12.02
N ARG A 338 0.83 -2.31 13.12
CA ARG A 338 0.69 -0.83 13.07
C ARG A 338 1.92 -0.13 12.53
N VAL A 339 3.12 -0.63 12.86
CA VAL A 339 4.37 -0.10 12.29
C VAL A 339 4.36 -0.28 10.77
N PHE A 340 3.94 -1.46 10.27
CA PHE A 340 3.80 -1.73 8.84
C PHE A 340 2.85 -0.75 8.13
N GLU A 341 1.72 -0.45 8.75
CA GLU A 341 0.67 0.42 8.20
C GLU A 341 0.92 1.92 8.41
N SER A 342 2.03 2.31 9.06
CA SER A 342 2.34 3.71 9.31
C SER A 342 2.60 4.50 8.00
N ASP A 343 2.24 5.78 7.97
CA ASP A 343 2.32 6.63 6.76
C ASP A 343 3.72 6.69 6.12
N ALA A 344 4.79 6.46 6.88
CA ALA A 344 6.16 6.45 6.34
C ALA A 344 6.50 5.13 5.61
N LEU A 345 5.89 4.01 6.04
CA LEU A 345 6.13 2.69 5.47
C LEU A 345 5.05 2.28 4.48
N ASP A 346 3.78 2.60 4.73
CA ASP A 346 2.62 2.33 3.88
C ASP A 346 2.65 0.92 3.25
N PHE A 347 2.93 -0.08 4.08
CA PHE A 347 2.96 -1.48 3.67
C PHE A 347 1.61 -2.13 3.87
N MET A 348 1.10 -2.77 2.82
CA MET A 348 -0.12 -3.56 2.91
C MET A 348 0.17 -4.91 3.58
N VAL A 349 -0.38 -5.07 4.79
CA VAL A 349 -0.35 -6.32 5.55
C VAL A 349 -1.37 -7.30 4.96
N LYS A 350 -0.89 -8.44 4.47
CA LYS A 350 -1.75 -9.48 3.89
C LYS A 350 -2.11 -10.53 4.93
N ARG A 351 -3.40 -10.68 5.21
CA ARG A 351 -3.89 -11.79 6.05
C ARG A 351 -3.94 -13.07 5.25
N LEU A 352 -3.55 -14.19 5.89
CA LEU A 352 -3.60 -15.48 5.25
C LEU A 352 -5.00 -16.06 5.24
N ASP A 353 -5.39 -16.54 4.06
CA ASP A 353 -6.48 -17.50 3.93
C ASP A 353 -6.07 -18.83 4.59
N LYS A 354 -7.05 -19.48 5.21
CA LYS A 354 -6.97 -20.81 5.82
C LYS A 354 -6.37 -21.86 4.87
N LYS A 355 -6.60 -21.74 3.56
CA LYS A 355 -5.98 -22.62 2.56
C LYS A 355 -4.47 -22.43 2.49
N LYS A 356 -4.01 -21.17 2.43
CA LYS A 356 -2.58 -20.82 2.38
C LYS A 356 -1.88 -21.17 3.69
N GLU A 357 -2.54 -20.99 4.83
CA GLU A 357 -2.00 -21.36 6.14
C GLU A 357 -1.70 -22.87 6.20
N LYS A 358 -2.63 -23.70 5.72
CA LYS A 358 -2.43 -25.16 5.66
C LYS A 358 -1.28 -25.55 4.72
N GLN A 359 -1.18 -24.88 3.56
CA GLN A 359 -0.09 -25.12 2.62
C GLN A 359 1.26 -24.78 3.25
N MET A 360 1.38 -23.62 3.91
CA MET A 360 2.60 -23.19 4.58
C MET A 360 3.02 -24.16 5.69
N LEU A 361 2.07 -24.61 6.52
CA LEU A 361 2.37 -25.63 7.54
C LEU A 361 2.94 -26.90 6.91
N ASN A 362 2.34 -27.38 5.82
CA ASN A 362 2.85 -28.57 5.13
C ASN A 362 4.26 -28.34 4.59
N SER A 363 4.50 -27.22 3.90
CA SER A 363 5.83 -26.87 3.36
C SER A 363 6.88 -26.72 4.46
N HIS A 364 6.54 -26.13 5.60
CA HIS A 364 7.42 -26.06 6.76
C HIS A 364 7.79 -27.46 7.29
N LYS A 365 6.81 -28.36 7.39
CA LYS A 365 7.05 -29.75 7.82
C LYS A 365 7.92 -30.51 6.82
N GLU A 366 7.68 -30.34 5.53
CA GLU A 366 8.48 -30.96 4.46
C GLU A 366 9.94 -30.50 4.55
N GLY A 367 10.19 -29.20 4.76
CA GLY A 367 11.54 -28.68 4.96
C GLY A 367 12.23 -29.22 6.22
N LEU A 368 11.50 -29.36 7.34
CA LEU A 368 12.05 -29.99 8.54
C LEU A 368 12.38 -31.47 8.33
N LEU A 369 11.55 -32.20 7.58
CA LEU A 369 11.78 -33.61 7.26
C LEU A 369 13.02 -33.77 6.39
N GLU A 370 13.20 -32.91 5.38
CA GLU A 370 14.39 -32.89 4.54
C GLU A 370 15.65 -32.64 5.39
N GLN A 371 15.63 -31.63 6.26
CA GLN A 371 16.73 -31.38 7.20
C GLN A 371 17.00 -32.57 8.12
N LEU A 372 15.97 -33.21 8.65
CA LEU A 372 16.12 -34.38 9.53
C LEU A 372 16.74 -35.57 8.79
N THR A 373 16.37 -35.80 7.52
CA THR A 373 16.95 -36.91 6.74
C THR A 373 18.45 -36.74 6.52
N GLN A 374 18.90 -35.50 6.29
CA GLN A 374 20.30 -35.14 6.03
C GLN A 374 21.11 -34.87 7.31
N CYS A 375 20.48 -34.88 8.48
CA CYS A 375 21.13 -34.55 9.74
C CYS A 375 21.72 -35.79 10.42
N ASP A 376 23.02 -35.74 10.73
CA ASP A 376 23.73 -36.78 11.49
C ASP A 376 24.10 -36.32 12.92
N ASP A 377 23.96 -35.02 13.22
CA ASP A 377 24.21 -34.50 14.55
C ASP A 377 23.10 -34.95 15.53
N PRO A 378 23.46 -35.59 16.66
CA PRO A 378 22.46 -36.10 17.60
C PRO A 378 21.55 -35.03 18.21
N ALA A 379 22.11 -33.89 18.61
CA ALA A 379 21.34 -32.83 19.26
C ALA A 379 20.35 -32.18 18.28
N LEU A 380 20.80 -31.89 17.06
CA LEU A 380 19.96 -31.36 15.99
C LEU A 380 18.91 -32.37 15.52
N THR A 381 19.25 -33.67 15.47
CA THR A 381 18.30 -34.75 15.14
C THR A 381 17.13 -34.76 16.13
N LEU A 382 17.42 -34.71 17.44
CA LEU A 382 16.37 -34.65 18.46
C LEU A 382 15.56 -33.36 18.37
N HIS A 383 16.23 -32.23 18.10
CA HIS A 383 15.55 -30.95 17.94
C HIS A 383 14.56 -30.96 16.77
N LEU A 384 15.02 -31.30 15.57
CA LEU A 384 14.18 -31.40 14.37
C LEU A 384 13.05 -32.42 14.56
N GLY A 385 13.37 -33.58 15.13
CA GLY A 385 12.39 -34.61 15.46
C GLY A 385 11.29 -34.10 16.40
N SER A 386 11.67 -33.37 17.45
CA SER A 386 10.72 -32.78 18.41
C SER A 386 9.77 -31.77 17.75
N LEU A 387 10.27 -30.94 16.81
CA LEU A 387 9.45 -29.99 16.07
C LEU A 387 8.47 -30.70 15.12
N ILE A 388 8.94 -31.75 14.42
CA ILE A 388 8.11 -32.55 13.51
C ILE A 388 7.02 -33.30 14.29
N LEU A 389 7.36 -33.89 15.43
CA LEU A 389 6.42 -34.58 16.31
C LEU A 389 5.38 -33.59 16.86
N PHE A 390 5.82 -32.43 17.34
CA PHE A 390 4.93 -31.36 17.80
C PHE A 390 3.92 -30.99 16.70
N GLN A 391 4.40 -30.74 15.49
CA GLN A 391 3.54 -30.36 14.38
C GLN A 391 2.60 -31.50 13.94
N SER A 392 3.06 -32.74 13.98
CA SER A 392 2.26 -33.91 13.57
C SER A 392 1.11 -34.22 14.55
N LEU A 393 1.35 -34.02 15.84
CA LEU A 393 0.39 -34.32 16.90
C LEU A 393 -0.57 -33.15 17.13
N THR A 394 -0.04 -31.93 17.31
CA THR A 394 -0.85 -30.73 17.60
C THR A 394 -1.52 -30.17 16.33
N GLY A 395 -0.84 -30.28 15.18
CA GLY A 395 -1.23 -29.63 13.94
C GLY A 395 -0.78 -28.17 13.82
N PHE A 396 0.02 -27.67 14.77
CA PHE A 396 0.60 -26.32 14.76
C PHE A 396 2.12 -26.41 14.72
N ALA A 397 2.77 -25.45 14.07
CA ALA A 397 4.22 -25.35 14.10
C ALA A 397 4.65 -24.49 15.29
N VAL A 398 5.79 -24.81 15.89
CA VAL A 398 6.44 -24.00 16.91
C VAL A 398 7.84 -23.64 16.45
N HIS A 399 8.26 -22.40 16.68
CA HIS A 399 9.63 -21.96 16.46
C HIS A 399 10.34 -21.92 17.82
N ALA A 400 11.33 -22.78 17.98
CA ALA A 400 12.03 -22.99 19.22
C ALA A 400 13.48 -23.36 18.94
N SER A 401 14.39 -23.09 19.87
CA SER A 401 15.74 -23.64 19.85
C SER A 401 15.84 -24.95 20.63
N GLY A 402 16.97 -25.66 20.49
CA GLY A 402 17.22 -26.95 21.15
C GLY A 402 17.00 -26.96 22.67
N LYS A 403 17.16 -25.81 23.34
CA LYS A 403 16.91 -25.66 24.79
C LYS A 403 15.45 -25.93 25.21
N PHE A 404 14.51 -25.84 24.27
CA PHE A 404 13.09 -26.07 24.52
C PHE A 404 12.66 -27.52 24.28
N VAL A 405 13.57 -28.38 23.81
CA VAL A 405 13.28 -29.79 23.55
C VAL A 405 12.68 -30.51 24.78
N PRO A 406 13.20 -30.34 26.02
CA PRO A 406 12.60 -30.97 27.20
C PRO A 406 11.15 -30.56 27.43
N GLN A 407 10.82 -29.28 27.24
CA GLN A 407 9.47 -28.74 27.41
C GLN A 407 8.53 -29.22 26.29
N ILE A 408 9.03 -29.29 25.05
CA ILE A 408 8.29 -29.84 23.91
C ILE A 408 7.98 -31.31 24.14
N LEU A 409 8.99 -32.13 24.46
CA LEU A 409 8.80 -33.56 24.72
C LEU A 409 7.87 -33.78 25.90
N GLY A 410 8.05 -33.04 27.00
CA GLY A 410 7.17 -33.06 28.17
C GLY A 410 5.71 -32.81 27.83
N HIS A 411 5.43 -31.87 26.91
CA HIS A 411 4.08 -31.61 26.41
C HIS A 411 3.55 -32.73 25.49
N LEU A 412 4.44 -33.43 24.78
CA LEU A 412 4.09 -34.48 23.82
C LEU A 412 3.90 -35.87 24.44
N LYS A 413 4.52 -36.17 25.60
CA LYS A 413 4.40 -37.44 26.31
C LYS A 413 2.98 -38.04 26.34
N PRO A 414 1.91 -37.30 26.70
CA PRO A 414 0.55 -37.87 26.78
C PRO A 414 -0.04 -38.28 25.41
N PHE A 415 0.62 -37.96 24.30
CA PHE A 415 0.15 -38.23 22.94
C PHE A 415 0.98 -39.28 22.19
N LEU A 416 2.05 -39.79 22.81
CA LEU A 416 2.97 -40.77 22.23
C LEU A 416 2.74 -42.16 22.86
N THR A 417 3.23 -43.21 22.21
CA THR A 417 3.25 -44.56 22.78
C THR A 417 4.34 -44.68 23.84
N SER A 418 4.17 -45.56 24.82
CA SER A 418 5.16 -45.77 25.90
C SER A 418 6.56 -46.04 25.34
N GLU A 419 6.66 -46.93 24.35
CA GLU A 419 7.92 -47.28 23.68
C GLU A 419 8.59 -46.08 23.01
N SER A 420 7.82 -45.22 22.33
CA SER A 420 8.38 -44.00 21.72
C SER A 420 8.82 -42.98 22.76
N VAL A 421 8.12 -42.87 23.90
CA VAL A 421 8.52 -42.00 25.01
C VAL A 421 9.84 -42.47 25.62
N ASP A 422 9.98 -43.77 25.89
CA ASP A 422 11.18 -44.35 26.49
C ASP A 422 12.42 -44.12 25.60
N VAL A 423 12.29 -44.32 24.28
CA VAL A 423 13.37 -44.06 23.32
C VAL A 423 13.73 -42.56 23.30
N LEU A 424 12.76 -41.67 23.24
CA LEU A 424 13.00 -40.22 23.19
C LEU A 424 13.61 -39.69 24.49
N GLU A 425 13.19 -40.18 25.66
CA GLU A 425 13.76 -39.80 26.95
C GLU A 425 15.19 -40.31 27.12
N ARG A 426 15.45 -41.57 26.74
CA ARG A 426 16.80 -42.13 26.73
C ARG A 426 17.71 -41.31 25.83
N TYR A 427 17.25 -41.00 24.63
CA TYR A 427 18.01 -40.19 23.66
C TYR A 427 18.28 -38.78 24.20
N GLN A 428 17.27 -38.12 24.76
CA GLN A 428 17.43 -36.81 25.40
C GLN A 428 18.47 -36.83 26.52
N GLY A 429 18.45 -37.86 27.38
CA GLY A 429 19.42 -38.03 28.44
C GLY A 429 20.85 -38.19 27.92
N LEU A 430 21.04 -38.98 26.87
CA LEU A 430 22.34 -39.16 26.21
C LEU A 430 22.85 -37.88 25.54
N VAL A 431 21.98 -37.11 24.89
CA VAL A 431 22.35 -35.80 24.31
C VAL A 431 22.79 -34.83 25.40
N ILE A 432 22.08 -34.78 26.53
CA ILE A 432 22.46 -33.91 27.66
C ILE A 432 23.81 -34.36 28.21
N LYS A 433 24.02 -35.67 28.42
CA LYS A 433 25.32 -36.22 28.85
C LYS A 433 26.44 -35.84 27.88
N GLN A 434 26.22 -36.01 26.57
CA GLN A 434 27.20 -35.63 25.54
C GLN A 434 27.61 -34.15 25.62
N LEU A 435 26.69 -33.25 25.98
CA LEU A 435 26.95 -31.82 26.09
C LEU A 435 27.61 -31.41 27.41
N SER A 436 27.51 -32.22 28.46
CA SER A 436 28.01 -31.89 29.81
C SER A 436 29.25 -32.69 30.23
N GLU A 437 29.50 -33.84 29.61
CA GLU A 437 30.56 -34.77 30.01
C GLU A 437 31.94 -34.28 29.59
N LYS A 438 32.94 -34.51 30.46
CA LYS A 438 34.33 -34.08 30.24
C LYS A 438 35.29 -35.23 29.99
N ASP A 439 34.93 -36.43 30.41
CA ASP A 439 35.75 -37.62 30.21
C ASP A 439 35.63 -38.16 28.76
N GLU A 440 36.76 -38.39 28.08
CA GLU A 440 36.78 -38.73 26.66
C GLU A 440 36.32 -40.17 26.36
N GLU A 441 36.52 -41.12 27.28
CA GLU A 441 36.12 -42.52 27.08
C GLU A 441 34.61 -42.66 27.17
N THR A 442 33.99 -42.13 28.22
CA THR A 442 32.53 -42.09 28.35
C THR A 442 31.87 -41.30 27.22
N LEU A 443 32.50 -40.24 26.69
CA LEU A 443 31.99 -39.49 25.54
C LEU A 443 31.97 -40.33 24.25
N LYS A 444 32.95 -41.22 24.05
CA LYS A 444 32.98 -42.15 22.92
C LYS A 444 31.87 -43.19 23.02
N GLU A 445 31.64 -43.74 24.21
CA GLU A 445 30.53 -44.68 24.47
C GLU A 445 29.17 -44.03 24.23
N VAL A 446 28.94 -42.83 24.78
CA VAL A 446 27.70 -42.07 24.60
C VAL A 446 27.45 -41.75 23.12
N LYS A 447 28.49 -41.37 22.36
CA LYS A 447 28.38 -41.12 20.91
C LYS A 447 27.98 -42.38 20.14
N LEU A 448 28.52 -43.53 20.50
CA LEU A 448 28.21 -44.81 19.84
C LEU A 448 26.76 -45.23 20.12
N GLU A 449 26.28 -45.09 21.35
CA GLU A 449 24.86 -45.32 21.69
C GLU A 449 23.93 -44.35 20.97
N LEU A 450 24.29 -43.07 20.88
CA LEU A 450 23.48 -42.08 20.15
C LEU A 450 23.36 -42.43 18.66
N LEU A 451 24.45 -42.84 18.01
CA LEU A 451 24.44 -43.25 16.61
C LEU A 451 23.52 -44.45 16.36
N GLN A 452 23.43 -45.39 17.30
CA GLN A 452 22.51 -46.53 17.20
C GLN A 452 21.04 -46.12 17.34
N LEU A 453 20.75 -45.09 18.14
CA LEU A 453 19.38 -44.62 18.38
C LEU A 453 18.88 -43.58 17.36
N VAL A 454 19.77 -42.94 16.58
CA VAL A 454 19.41 -41.96 15.54
C VAL A 454 18.33 -42.51 14.57
N PRO A 455 18.48 -43.72 13.99
CA PRO A 455 17.46 -44.28 13.10
C PRO A 455 16.09 -44.41 13.77
N CYS A 456 16.05 -44.84 15.03
CA CYS A 456 14.81 -44.97 15.80
C CYS A 456 14.13 -43.62 16.00
N VAL A 457 14.88 -42.57 16.38
CA VAL A 457 14.34 -41.21 16.56
C VAL A 457 13.83 -40.63 15.24
N LYS A 458 14.56 -40.84 14.14
CA LYS A 458 14.13 -40.43 12.79
C LYS A 458 12.84 -41.16 12.41
N GLU A 459 12.77 -42.46 12.61
CA GLU A 459 11.58 -43.26 12.31
C GLU A 459 10.37 -42.83 13.15
N ILE A 460 10.52 -42.64 14.45
CA ILE A 460 9.45 -42.13 15.33
C ILE A 460 8.94 -40.79 14.81
N SER A 461 9.83 -39.88 14.44
CA SER A 461 9.48 -38.54 13.95
C SER A 461 8.74 -38.56 12.60
N ILE A 462 9.10 -39.49 11.70
CA ILE A 462 8.52 -39.61 10.36
C ILE A 462 7.21 -40.41 10.38
N SER A 463 7.18 -41.53 11.11
CA SER A 463 6.08 -42.49 11.13
C SER A 463 4.89 -42.03 11.97
N THR A 464 5.13 -41.15 12.96
CA THR A 464 4.08 -40.58 13.81
C THR A 464 3.13 -39.73 12.99
N LYS A 465 2.06 -40.40 12.53
CA LYS A 465 0.91 -39.77 11.90
C LYS A 465 -0.17 -39.56 12.95
N ARG A 466 -1.04 -38.59 12.69
CA ARG A 466 -2.17 -38.17 13.54
C ARG A 466 -3.26 -39.24 13.66
N LYS A 467 -2.94 -40.43 14.18
CA LYS A 467 -3.87 -41.52 14.49
C LYS A 467 -4.27 -41.38 15.96
N SER A 468 -5.58 -41.41 16.24
CA SER A 468 -6.17 -41.50 17.59
C SER A 468 -6.20 -40.25 18.50
N ILE A 469 -6.66 -39.08 18.02
CA ILE A 469 -7.13 -38.01 18.94
C ILE A 469 -8.42 -37.38 18.40
N ARG A 470 -9.55 -38.07 18.53
CA ARG A 470 -10.90 -37.49 18.27
C ARG A 470 -11.47 -36.78 19.52
N LYS A 471 -11.09 -37.18 20.74
CA LYS A 471 -11.66 -36.65 22.01
C LYS A 471 -10.98 -35.35 22.49
N GLN A 472 -9.65 -35.26 22.52
CA GLN A 472 -8.92 -34.01 22.87
C GLN A 472 -9.06 -32.90 21.81
N ARG A 473 -9.39 -33.28 20.57
CA ARG A 473 -9.62 -32.38 19.43
C ARG A 473 -10.73 -31.35 19.71
N SER A 474 -11.69 -31.67 20.57
CA SER A 474 -12.75 -30.73 20.97
C SER A 474 -12.21 -29.69 21.97
N ALA A 475 -11.41 -30.11 22.96
CA ALA A 475 -10.90 -29.23 24.00
C ALA A 475 -9.85 -28.24 23.46
N ASN A 476 -8.80 -28.70 22.79
CA ASN A 476 -7.72 -27.82 22.34
C ASN A 476 -8.08 -26.99 21.10
N ARG A 477 -8.96 -27.49 20.20
CA ARG A 477 -9.57 -26.61 19.18
C ARG A 477 -10.54 -25.64 19.81
N ALA A 478 -11.31 -26.01 20.84
CA ALA A 478 -12.17 -25.04 21.50
C ALA A 478 -11.32 -23.93 22.10
N THR A 479 -10.35 -24.24 22.98
CA THR A 479 -9.51 -23.22 23.64
C THR A 479 -8.76 -22.35 22.64
N LEU A 480 -8.17 -22.91 21.58
CA LEU A 480 -7.45 -22.13 20.57
C LEU A 480 -8.39 -21.39 19.59
N CYS A 481 -9.56 -21.96 19.27
CA CYS A 481 -10.59 -21.27 18.51
C CYS A 481 -11.22 -20.15 19.35
N TYR A 482 -11.28 -20.26 20.69
CA TYR A 482 -11.68 -19.19 21.60
C TYR A 482 -10.63 -18.07 21.65
N CYS A 483 -9.34 -18.38 21.67
CA CYS A 483 -8.29 -17.35 21.64
C CYS A 483 -8.19 -16.65 20.26
N LEU A 484 -8.29 -17.40 19.16
CA LEU A 484 -8.26 -16.84 17.80
C LEU A 484 -9.58 -16.12 17.46
N ALA A 485 -10.73 -16.69 17.82
CA ALA A 485 -11.99 -15.98 17.77
C ALA A 485 -12.00 -14.80 18.75
N GLY A 486 -11.21 -14.79 19.81
CA GLY A 486 -11.07 -13.65 20.72
C GLY A 486 -10.49 -12.42 20.02
N ARG A 487 -9.50 -12.60 19.13
CA ARG A 487 -8.92 -11.50 18.34
C ARG A 487 -9.86 -11.04 17.22
N ASP A 488 -10.46 -11.97 16.48
CA ASP A 488 -11.45 -11.65 15.44
C ASP A 488 -12.75 -11.09 16.05
N ALA A 489 -13.18 -11.56 17.21
CA ALA A 489 -14.33 -11.03 17.94
C ALA A 489 -14.03 -9.69 18.59
N LYS A 490 -12.80 -9.43 19.07
CA LYS A 490 -12.39 -8.08 19.48
C LYS A 490 -12.47 -7.11 18.31
N MET A 491 -11.96 -7.49 17.13
CA MET A 491 -12.02 -6.64 15.94
C MET A 491 -13.47 -6.45 15.45
N VAL A 492 -14.26 -7.51 15.36
CA VAL A 492 -15.68 -7.43 14.98
C VAL A 492 -16.49 -6.63 16.02
N SER A 493 -16.17 -6.74 17.31
CA SER A 493 -16.77 -5.95 18.39
C SER A 493 -16.40 -4.47 18.26
N ILE A 494 -15.15 -4.14 17.93
CA ILE A 494 -14.71 -2.76 17.66
C ILE A 494 -15.45 -2.20 16.43
N VAL A 495 -15.51 -2.95 15.33
CA VAL A 495 -16.22 -2.53 14.11
C VAL A 495 -17.71 -2.30 14.40
N LEU A 496 -18.36 -3.21 15.14
CA LEU A 496 -19.75 -3.04 15.55
C LEU A 496 -19.93 -1.85 16.48
N ARG A 497 -19.00 -1.61 17.41
CA ARG A 497 -19.01 -0.45 18.32
C ARG A 497 -18.94 0.84 17.52
N SER A 498 -17.95 0.97 16.63
CA SER A 498 -17.80 2.14 15.74
C SER A 498 -19.03 2.35 14.86
N LEU A 499 -19.59 1.28 14.27
CA LEU A 499 -20.82 1.34 13.48
C LEU A 499 -22.03 1.73 14.33
N SER A 500 -22.09 1.34 15.62
CA SER A 500 -23.16 1.72 16.56
C SER A 500 -23.18 3.21 16.83
N VAL A 501 -21.99 3.74 17.12
CA VAL A 501 -21.80 5.14 17.47
C VAL A 501 -22.09 6.01 16.26
N LEU A 502 -21.57 5.64 15.09
CA LEU A 502 -21.81 6.38 13.85
C LEU A 502 -23.30 6.43 13.48
N LEU A 503 -23.98 5.28 13.44
CA LEU A 503 -25.42 5.22 13.14
C LEU A 503 -26.24 5.93 14.21
N GLY A 504 -25.94 5.72 15.49
CA GLY A 504 -26.65 6.36 16.60
C GLY A 504 -26.56 7.88 16.54
N THR A 505 -25.37 8.44 16.32
CA THR A 505 -25.16 9.88 16.12
C THR A 505 -25.92 10.42 14.93
N PHE A 506 -25.96 9.67 13.82
CA PHE A 506 -26.71 10.07 12.64
C PHE A 506 -28.23 10.13 12.89
N PHE A 507 -28.79 9.14 13.58
CA PHE A 507 -30.22 9.13 13.94
C PHE A 507 -30.58 10.21 14.96
N ILE A 508 -29.67 10.55 15.88
CA ILE A 508 -29.82 11.73 16.75
C ILE A 508 -29.93 12.99 15.90
N PHE A 509 -29.04 13.18 14.93
CA PHE A 509 -29.05 14.35 14.06
C PHE A 509 -30.35 14.46 13.24
N VAL A 510 -30.74 13.39 12.54
CA VAL A 510 -31.98 13.37 11.73
C VAL A 510 -33.22 13.54 12.60
N GLY A 511 -33.28 12.90 13.77
CA GLY A 511 -34.38 13.07 14.71
C GLY A 511 -34.48 14.50 15.26
N LEU A 512 -33.34 15.13 15.58
CA LEU A 512 -33.31 16.54 16.00
C LEU A 512 -33.78 17.50 14.90
N MET A 513 -33.48 17.21 13.64
CA MET A 513 -34.00 17.94 12.48
C MET A 513 -35.52 17.78 12.30
N LYS A 514 -36.13 16.71 12.81
CA LYS A 514 -37.59 16.55 12.84
C LYS A 514 -38.24 17.33 13.99
N LEU A 515 -37.54 17.44 15.12
CA LEU A 515 -38.06 18.06 16.35
C LEU A 515 -37.87 19.58 16.37
N THR A 516 -36.68 20.06 16.02
CA THR A 516 -36.25 21.45 16.27
C THR A 516 -35.78 22.17 15.00
N PRO A 517 -36.07 23.48 14.85
CA PRO A 517 -35.57 24.30 13.75
C PRO A 517 -34.13 24.81 13.97
N ARG A 518 -33.49 24.44 15.08
CA ARG A 518 -32.17 24.96 15.48
C ARG A 518 -31.02 24.41 14.64
N VAL A 519 -31.17 23.20 14.08
CA VAL A 519 -30.15 22.56 13.24
C VAL A 519 -30.13 23.19 11.85
N SER A 520 -31.29 23.26 11.18
CA SER A 520 -31.47 23.99 9.93
C SER A 520 -32.94 24.38 9.77
N LYS A 521 -33.20 25.69 9.62
CA LYS A 521 -34.56 26.22 9.46
C LYS A 521 -35.20 25.78 8.15
N GLU A 522 -34.41 25.71 7.08
CA GLU A 522 -34.87 25.33 5.74
C GLU A 522 -35.27 23.87 5.70
N MET A 523 -34.38 22.99 6.15
CA MET A 523 -34.63 21.55 6.18
C MET A 523 -35.78 21.19 7.13
N TYR A 524 -35.88 21.86 8.27
CA TYR A 524 -37.02 21.70 9.19
C TYR A 524 -38.36 22.05 8.54
N ARG A 525 -38.40 23.11 7.71
CA ARG A 525 -39.60 23.53 6.97
C ARG A 525 -39.98 22.50 5.91
N GLU A 526 -39.00 21.96 5.19
CA GLU A 526 -39.23 20.90 4.18
C GLU A 526 -39.77 19.63 4.83
N ILE A 527 -39.13 19.15 5.90
CA ILE A 527 -39.59 18.00 6.68
C ILE A 527 -41.02 18.20 7.18
N ARG A 528 -41.41 19.41 7.63
CA ARG A 528 -42.81 19.69 8.01
C ARG A 528 -43.78 19.43 6.86
N LYS A 529 -43.45 19.90 5.66
CA LYS A 529 -44.28 19.76 4.45
C LYS A 529 -44.41 18.29 4.07
N ASP A 530 -43.32 17.54 4.15
CA ASP A 530 -43.30 16.13 3.80
C ASP A 530 -44.13 15.28 4.78
N PHE A 531 -44.05 15.56 6.09
CA PHE A 531 -44.88 14.87 7.08
C PHE A 531 -46.39 15.12 6.93
N VAL A 532 -46.81 16.24 6.34
CA VAL A 532 -48.22 16.46 5.98
C VAL A 532 -48.66 15.47 4.89
N LYS A 533 -47.77 15.12 3.96
CA LYS A 533 -48.02 14.11 2.95
C LYS A 533 -47.95 12.70 3.54
N TYR A 534 -46.94 12.40 4.36
CA TYR A 534 -46.78 11.09 5.00
C TYR A 534 -47.96 10.69 5.88
N ALA A 535 -48.57 11.64 6.60
CA ALA A 535 -49.72 11.36 7.44
C ALA A 535 -50.95 10.87 6.65
N LYS A 536 -51.06 11.20 5.35
CA LYS A 536 -52.18 10.77 4.49
C LYS A 536 -52.05 9.31 4.04
N VAL A 537 -50.82 8.84 3.89
CA VAL A 537 -50.48 7.49 3.40
C VAL A 537 -50.09 6.54 4.54
N PHE A 538 -50.38 6.92 5.79
CA PHE A 538 -49.97 6.14 6.94
C PHE A 538 -50.68 4.77 6.95
N PRO A 539 -49.95 3.65 6.95
CA PRO A 539 -50.52 2.31 6.69
C PRO A 539 -51.55 1.88 7.74
N MET A 540 -51.42 2.33 8.99
CA MET A 540 -52.38 2.00 10.07
C MET A 540 -53.62 2.91 10.08
N ALA A 541 -53.68 3.95 9.25
CA ALA A 541 -54.86 4.82 9.18
C ALA A 541 -56.08 4.08 8.63
N ASN A 542 -55.88 3.15 7.69
CA ASN A 542 -56.95 2.34 7.10
C ASN A 542 -57.47 1.27 8.07
N LEU A 543 -56.68 0.88 9.08
CA LEU A 543 -57.03 -0.18 10.03
C LEU A 543 -57.70 0.34 11.31
N THR A 544 -57.55 1.64 11.61
CA THR A 544 -57.97 2.22 12.90
C THR A 544 -58.93 3.40 12.80
N GLU A 545 -59.26 3.88 11.58
CA GLU A 545 -60.05 5.10 11.30
C GLU A 545 -59.58 6.39 12.02
N LEU A 546 -58.47 6.33 12.76
CA LEU A 546 -57.92 7.42 13.55
C LEU A 546 -57.04 8.31 12.67
N LYS A 547 -57.49 9.54 12.43
CA LYS A 547 -56.74 10.56 11.71
C LYS A 547 -55.56 11.05 12.57
N VAL A 548 -54.36 10.55 12.29
CA VAL A 548 -53.15 10.89 13.07
C VAL A 548 -52.77 12.37 12.87
N PRO A 549 -52.72 13.19 13.93
CA PRO A 549 -52.29 14.58 13.79
C PRO A 549 -50.83 14.67 13.37
N VAL A 550 -50.56 15.38 12.26
CA VAL A 550 -49.22 15.54 11.66
C VAL A 550 -48.16 16.01 12.66
N LYS A 551 -48.56 16.91 13.58
CA LYS A 551 -47.69 17.45 14.63
C LYS A 551 -47.18 16.34 15.56
N TRP A 552 -48.07 15.44 15.96
CA TRP A 552 -47.75 14.31 16.85
C TRP A 552 -46.98 13.23 16.11
N TYR A 553 -47.38 12.89 14.88
CA TYR A 553 -46.69 11.89 14.06
C TYR A 553 -45.19 12.20 13.91
N ARG A 554 -44.85 13.42 13.50
CA ARG A 554 -43.46 13.87 13.34
C ARG A 554 -42.69 13.89 14.66
N ARG A 555 -43.33 14.34 15.75
CA ARG A 555 -42.69 14.41 17.08
C ARG A 555 -42.41 13.02 17.64
N ILE A 556 -43.31 12.07 17.45
CA ILE A 556 -43.13 10.69 17.89
C ILE A 556 -42.00 10.04 17.10
N VAL A 557 -42.01 10.14 15.76
CA VAL A 557 -40.94 9.58 14.92
C VAL A 557 -39.59 10.22 15.23
N GLY A 558 -39.52 11.55 15.28
CA GLY A 558 -38.27 12.26 15.60
C GLY A 558 -37.77 12.01 17.03
N GLY A 559 -38.68 11.93 18.00
CA GLY A 559 -38.36 11.60 19.39
C GLY A 559 -37.83 10.17 19.55
N ALA A 560 -38.48 9.21 18.88
CA ALA A 560 -38.05 7.82 18.88
C ALA A 560 -36.68 7.64 18.20
N GLU A 561 -36.41 8.36 17.10
CA GLU A 561 -35.08 8.36 16.45
C GLU A 561 -33.99 8.90 17.36
N VAL A 562 -34.24 10.00 18.07
CA VAL A 562 -33.27 10.55 19.03
C VAL A 562 -33.05 9.59 20.20
N ALA A 563 -34.13 9.08 20.80
CA ALA A 563 -34.03 8.18 21.95
C ALA A 563 -33.30 6.88 21.60
N CYS A 564 -33.64 6.24 20.47
CA CYS A 564 -32.97 5.02 20.01
C CYS A 564 -31.54 5.30 19.53
N GLY A 565 -31.30 6.45 18.91
CA GLY A 565 -29.95 6.89 18.51
C GLY A 565 -29.03 7.07 19.73
N ILE A 566 -29.52 7.70 20.80
CA ILE A 566 -28.80 7.82 22.08
C ILE A 566 -28.55 6.44 22.69
N ALA A 567 -29.57 5.58 22.74
CA ALA A 567 -29.42 4.21 23.27
C ALA A 567 -28.39 3.38 22.47
N MET A 568 -28.26 3.61 21.15
CA MET A 568 -27.25 2.96 20.33
C MET A 568 -25.84 3.56 20.48
N ALA A 569 -25.71 4.88 20.63
CA ALA A 569 -24.43 5.58 20.66
C ALA A 569 -23.79 5.69 22.05
N ALA A 570 -24.60 5.96 23.08
CA ALA A 570 -24.11 6.39 24.40
C ALA A 570 -23.90 5.26 25.41
N ILE A 571 -24.20 4.00 25.07
CA ILE A 571 -24.03 2.86 25.98
C ILE A 571 -22.66 2.19 25.72
N PRO A 572 -21.60 2.47 26.52
CA PRO A 572 -20.30 1.82 26.38
C PRO A 572 -20.37 0.33 26.72
N HIS A 573 -19.59 -0.50 26.00
CA HIS A 573 -19.64 -1.97 26.06
C HIS A 573 -18.88 -2.56 27.26
N GLU A 574 -18.26 -1.72 28.10
CA GLU A 574 -17.27 -2.12 29.12
C GLU A 574 -17.81 -2.10 30.56
N ILE A 575 -19.10 -1.83 30.77
CA ILE A 575 -19.70 -1.94 32.10
C ILE A 575 -20.46 -3.27 32.21
N TYR A 576 -20.01 -4.03 33.19
CA TYR A 576 -20.35 -5.39 33.60
C TYR A 576 -21.85 -5.76 33.60
N VAL A 577 -22.09 -7.04 33.31
CA VAL A 577 -23.16 -7.91 33.86
C VAL A 577 -24.58 -7.32 33.84
N LEU A 578 -25.27 -7.44 32.71
CA LEU A 578 -26.70 -7.83 32.65
C LEU A 578 -27.10 -8.02 31.17
N SER A 579 -27.89 -9.05 30.88
CA SER A 579 -28.55 -9.30 29.59
C SER A 579 -29.39 -8.10 29.07
N LEU A 580 -29.58 -7.06 29.88
CA LEU A 580 -30.44 -5.91 29.61
C LEU A 580 -29.82 -4.91 28.60
N THR A 581 -28.51 -4.68 28.63
CA THR A 581 -27.87 -3.65 27.78
C THR A 581 -27.75 -4.08 26.30
N GLU A 582 -27.47 -5.36 26.03
CA GLU A 582 -27.55 -5.92 24.68
C GLU A 582 -29.00 -5.90 24.15
N ALA A 583 -29.98 -6.20 25.01
CA ALA A 583 -31.39 -6.12 24.66
C ALA A 583 -31.81 -4.69 24.30
N THR A 584 -31.37 -3.67 25.05
CA THR A 584 -31.68 -2.27 24.75
C THR A 584 -31.12 -1.82 23.39
N LYS A 585 -29.88 -2.20 23.04
CA LYS A 585 -29.30 -1.89 21.72
C LYS A 585 -29.99 -2.62 20.58
N LEU A 586 -30.37 -3.89 20.81
CA LEU A 586 -31.12 -4.69 19.85
C LEU A 586 -32.50 -4.08 19.60
N MET A 587 -33.22 -3.74 20.68
CA MET A 587 -34.53 -3.09 20.62
C MET A 587 -34.45 -1.74 19.93
N ALA A 588 -33.45 -0.91 20.25
CA ALA A 588 -33.23 0.36 19.57
C ALA A 588 -32.97 0.17 18.06
N ASN A 589 -32.18 -0.83 17.68
CA ASN A 589 -31.91 -1.15 16.27
C ASN A 589 -33.17 -1.63 15.54
N VAL A 590 -33.99 -2.47 16.18
CA VAL A 590 -35.27 -2.95 15.62
C VAL A 590 -36.26 -1.79 15.46
N ILE A 591 -36.38 -0.92 16.46
CA ILE A 591 -37.26 0.26 16.40
C ILE A 591 -36.82 1.20 15.26
N LEU A 592 -35.51 1.50 15.15
CA LEU A 592 -34.99 2.33 14.06
C LEU A 592 -35.17 1.67 12.69
N LEU A 593 -35.06 0.35 12.60
CA LEU A 593 -35.32 -0.39 11.36
C LEU A 593 -36.80 -0.29 10.97
N LEU A 594 -37.72 -0.39 11.93
CA LEU A 594 -39.15 -0.21 11.67
C LEU A 594 -39.49 1.23 11.25
N LEU A 595 -38.91 2.22 11.94
CA LEU A 595 -39.09 3.64 11.59
C LEU A 595 -38.54 3.96 10.19
N THR A 596 -37.34 3.47 9.85
CA THR A 596 -36.76 3.68 8.51
C THR A 596 -37.56 2.97 7.42
N THR A 597 -38.09 1.77 7.70
CA THR A 597 -38.99 1.04 6.79
C THR A 597 -40.29 1.81 6.57
N LEU A 598 -40.88 2.35 7.64
CA LEU A 598 -42.08 3.20 7.57
C LEU A 598 -41.82 4.49 6.76
N MET A 599 -40.65 5.11 6.91
CA MET A 599 -40.27 6.27 6.10
C MET A 599 -40.09 5.91 4.62
N ALA A 600 -39.41 4.81 4.32
CA ALA A 600 -39.24 4.32 2.95
C ALA A 600 -40.60 3.99 2.29
N TYR A 601 -41.49 3.33 3.03
CA TYR A 601 -42.87 3.08 2.60
C TYR A 601 -43.63 4.38 2.33
N SER A 602 -43.51 5.37 3.23
CA SER A 602 -44.21 6.65 3.07
C SER A 602 -43.77 7.39 1.80
N HIS A 603 -42.46 7.38 1.49
CA HIS A 603 -41.95 7.95 0.24
C HIS A 603 -42.42 7.16 -0.99
N TYR A 604 -42.42 5.82 -0.93
CA TYR A 604 -42.92 4.96 -2.00
C TYR A 604 -44.42 5.22 -2.27
N ALA A 605 -45.23 5.31 -1.23
CA ALA A 605 -46.68 5.51 -1.33
C ALA A 605 -47.08 6.90 -1.88
N ILE A 606 -46.18 7.89 -1.82
CA ILE A 606 -46.39 9.24 -2.38
C ILE A 606 -45.79 9.37 -3.78
N ASP A 607 -45.16 8.31 -4.29
CA ASP A 607 -44.43 8.31 -5.57
C ASP A 607 -43.33 9.39 -5.63
N ASP A 608 -42.57 9.51 -4.53
CA ASP A 608 -41.44 10.43 -4.47
C ASP A 608 -40.30 9.97 -5.39
N LYS A 609 -39.53 10.94 -5.91
CA LYS A 609 -38.32 10.66 -6.71
C LYS A 609 -37.36 9.74 -5.93
N PHE A 610 -36.73 8.81 -6.63
CA PHE A 610 -35.77 7.86 -6.05
C PHE A 610 -34.67 8.53 -5.21
N GLU A 611 -34.18 9.70 -5.60
CA GLU A 611 -33.18 10.49 -4.85
C GLU A 611 -33.61 10.80 -3.41
N ARG A 612 -34.93 10.94 -3.15
CA ARG A 612 -35.49 11.18 -1.81
C ARG A 612 -35.66 9.89 -1.00
N ILE A 613 -35.85 8.75 -1.67
CA ILE A 613 -35.98 7.41 -1.06
C ILE A 613 -34.60 6.83 -0.70
N ALA A 614 -33.56 7.14 -1.48
CA ALA A 614 -32.23 6.56 -1.37
C ALA A 614 -31.63 6.62 0.05
N PRO A 615 -31.69 7.75 0.80
CA PRO A 615 -31.18 7.79 2.17
C PRO A 615 -31.87 6.77 3.09
N SER A 616 -33.20 6.64 3.01
CA SER A 616 -33.95 5.68 3.84
C SER A 616 -33.57 4.23 3.54
N LEU A 617 -33.33 3.89 2.26
CA LEU A 617 -32.87 2.55 1.86
C LEU A 617 -31.45 2.26 2.36
N VAL A 618 -30.54 3.22 2.28
CA VAL A 618 -29.18 3.06 2.77
C VAL A 618 -29.17 2.80 4.28
N PHE A 619 -29.97 3.54 5.06
CA PHE A 619 -30.12 3.26 6.50
C PHE A 619 -30.78 1.92 6.78
N PHE A 620 -31.78 1.52 6.00
CA PHE A 620 -32.42 0.21 6.11
C PHE A 620 -31.42 -0.93 5.95
N PHE A 621 -30.58 -0.89 4.91
CA PHE A 621 -29.55 -1.91 4.70
C PHE A 621 -28.47 -1.90 5.79
N MET A 622 -28.02 -0.72 6.24
CA MET A 622 -27.02 -0.62 7.31
C MET A 622 -27.53 -1.16 8.65
N LEU A 623 -28.77 -0.84 9.04
CA LEU A 623 -29.39 -1.36 10.26
C LEU A 623 -29.67 -2.87 10.17
N SER A 624 -30.11 -3.36 9.00
CA SER A 624 -30.34 -4.79 8.75
C SER A 624 -29.04 -5.60 8.81
N CYS A 625 -27.98 -5.12 8.14
CA CYS A 625 -26.67 -5.76 8.16
C CYS A 625 -26.14 -5.85 9.60
N ARG A 626 -26.20 -4.73 10.33
CA ARG A 626 -25.83 -4.68 11.75
C ARG A 626 -26.64 -5.66 12.60
N LEU A 627 -27.95 -5.76 12.38
CA LEU A 627 -28.83 -6.69 13.09
C LEU A 627 -28.42 -8.15 12.86
N ILE A 628 -28.14 -8.51 11.61
CA ILE A 628 -27.69 -9.86 11.23
C ILE A 628 -26.36 -10.20 11.90
N VAL A 629 -25.39 -9.29 11.87
CA VAL A 629 -24.07 -9.51 12.48
C VAL A 629 -24.21 -9.66 14.01
N ALA A 630 -25.00 -8.79 14.66
CA ALA A 630 -25.27 -8.91 16.10
C ALA A 630 -25.94 -10.25 16.45
N TRP A 631 -26.93 -10.68 15.67
CA TRP A 631 -27.61 -11.96 15.86
C TRP A 631 -26.66 -13.16 15.69
N GLN A 632 -25.79 -13.13 14.68
CA GLN A 632 -24.77 -14.17 14.47
C GLN A 632 -23.82 -14.29 15.66
N ILE A 633 -23.40 -13.17 16.25
CA ILE A 633 -22.51 -13.16 17.41
C ILE A 633 -23.22 -13.71 18.65
N SER A 634 -24.45 -13.26 18.93
CA SER A 634 -25.24 -13.79 20.06
C SER A 634 -25.50 -15.29 19.94
N LYS A 635 -25.76 -15.79 18.72
CA LYS A 635 -25.91 -17.23 18.47
C LYS A 635 -24.63 -18.01 18.78
N ARG A 636 -23.46 -17.47 18.44
CA ARG A 636 -22.15 -18.08 18.79
C ARG A 636 -21.94 -18.09 20.31
N LYS A 637 -22.19 -16.97 21.00
CA LYS A 637 -22.09 -16.88 22.48
C LYS A 637 -23.01 -17.88 23.19
N ARG A 638 -24.25 -18.07 22.72
CA ARG A 638 -25.18 -19.06 23.30
C ARG A 638 -24.70 -20.50 23.10
N ALA A 639 -24.24 -20.84 21.90
CA ALA A 639 -23.66 -22.14 21.61
C ALA A 639 -22.37 -22.42 22.41
N GLU A 640 -21.68 -21.38 22.85
CA GLU A 640 -20.52 -21.43 23.73
C GLU A 640 -20.91 -21.72 25.19
N VAL A 641 -21.91 -21.00 25.72
CA VAL A 641 -22.44 -21.22 27.07
C VAL A 641 -23.08 -22.61 27.22
N GLU A 642 -23.83 -23.08 26.20
CA GLU A 642 -24.40 -24.43 26.22
C GLU A 642 -23.32 -25.52 26.26
N LYS A 643 -22.18 -25.31 25.59
CA LYS A 643 -21.04 -26.23 25.65
C LYS A 643 -20.35 -26.21 27.01
N GLU A 644 -20.33 -25.08 27.70
CA GLU A 644 -19.80 -25.00 29.08
C GLU A 644 -20.75 -25.66 30.08
N ALA A 645 -22.06 -25.42 29.97
CA ALA A 645 -23.06 -26.08 30.81
C ALA A 645 -23.04 -27.62 30.66
N ALA A 646 -22.87 -28.12 29.43
CA ALA A 646 -22.73 -29.55 29.16
C ALA A 646 -21.45 -30.17 29.78
N LYS A 647 -20.35 -29.40 29.89
CA LYS A 647 -19.10 -29.86 30.53
C LYS A 647 -19.21 -29.91 32.05
N VAL A 648 -19.99 -29.01 32.66
CA VAL A 648 -20.20 -28.97 34.11
C VAL A 648 -21.12 -30.10 34.56
N ASN A 649 -22.17 -30.41 33.78
CA ASN A 649 -23.09 -31.50 34.10
C ASN A 649 -22.51 -32.89 33.80
N GLY A 650 -21.65 -33.04 32.79
CA GLY A 650 -20.96 -34.31 32.50
C GLY A 650 -19.82 -34.69 33.45
N LYS A 651 -19.67 -33.98 34.57
CA LYS A 651 -18.68 -34.24 35.64
C LYS A 651 -19.32 -34.78 36.92
N LYS A 652 -20.64 -35.01 36.93
CA LYS A 652 -21.41 -35.48 38.09
C LYS A 652 -21.84 -36.95 38.05
N ASP A 653 -21.44 -37.71 37.03
CA ASP A 653 -21.69 -39.15 36.93
C ASP A 653 -20.38 -39.95 36.99
#